data_AF-A0A835HFX1-F1
#
_entry.id   AF-A0A835HFX1-F1
#
_cell.length_a   1.000
_cell.length_b   1.000
_cell.length_c   1.000
_cell.angle_alpha   90.00
_cell.angle_beta   90.00
_cell.angle_gamma   90.00
#
_symmetry.space_group_name_H-M   'P 1'
#
loop_
_entity.id
_entity.type
_entity.pdbx_description
1 polymer ?
#
loop_
_entity_poly.entity_id
_entity_poly.type
_entity_poly.pdbx_seq_one_letter_code
_entity_poly.pdbx_strand_id
1 'polypeptide(L)'
;MQAALITLLIIIYNCSDQVLTTRERRQAKTRDAAARSARETAQARERWKAAKNAAKKHVSGLQAQLSRTFSRKKSQIKQDDDTVSLQMPSSDSTASYHSSAASNTKIKEPSNDTRMLYALEQDLYSNEGFSLEDGDKDPKKNMPKGKQINTHSQIFRYAYGQLEKEKALQQQNKNLTFSGVIAMATDKEIKRRPTIEVYFKDLTLTLKGKNKYLLRCVTGKIKPGRVSAVMGPSGAGKTTLLNALAGKATGCTITGSVFINGKRESIHSYKKIIGFVPQDDIVHGNLTVEENLWFSARCRLSSYMPKPDRVLVVERVIESLGLQAVRDSLVGTVEKRGISGGQRKRVNVGLEMVMEPSLLILDEPTSGLDSSSSLLLLRALRWEALDGANICTVVHQPRQVFAIIRVQWLTSRENLTNNIETAICSYASKVLEICTYALFKMFDDLILLAKGGLTVYHGSVKKVEEYFAGLGISVPDRVNPPDHFIDILEGIVKPSASTDVSSNQLPIRWMFHNGYPIPPDMQQNAAGIASSSRVPNSLGGTDNTLSGPDDYSFAGELWQDVKSNVELKRHYIQHNFLKSTDLSNRITPGLFHQYKYFLGRVGKQRLRESKMQVIDYLILLLAGACLGTLAKVSDETFGVQGYTYTIIAVSLLCKIAALRSFSLDKLIYWRENSSGMSSLAYFLSKDTIDHFNTVIKPLVYLSMFYFFNNPRSSFTDNYIVLLCLVYCVTGIAYAFAILLEPGPAQLWSVLLPVVLTLLATQQEGRIVKGIANLCYPKWALQAFVISNAERFEITILLHFVPVIYVFLM
;
A
#
# COMPACT_ATOMS: atom_id res chain seq x y z
N MET A 1 3.64 -4.83 50.15
CA MET A 1 3.04 -4.22 48.94
C MET A 1 4.08 -3.46 48.09
N GLN A 2 4.92 -2.59 48.67
CA GLN A 2 5.92 -1.79 47.93
C GLN A 2 7.02 -2.60 47.23
N ALA A 3 7.67 -3.53 47.94
CA ALA A 3 8.65 -4.44 47.33
C ALA A 3 8.02 -5.27 46.20
N ALA A 4 6.75 -5.67 46.36
CA ALA A 4 5.99 -6.36 45.32
C ALA A 4 5.67 -5.44 44.12
N LEU A 5 5.39 -4.14 44.33
CA LEU A 5 5.13 -3.20 43.25
C LEU A 5 6.39 -2.86 42.45
N ILE A 6 7.51 -2.64 43.14
CA ILE A 6 8.81 -2.35 42.52
C ILE A 6 9.33 -3.58 41.76
N THR A 7 9.21 -4.78 42.35
CA THR A 7 9.55 -6.02 41.64
C THR A 7 8.62 -6.29 40.46
N LEU A 8 7.31 -6.04 40.58
CA LEU A 8 6.37 -6.13 39.46
C LEU A 8 6.75 -5.16 38.32
N LEU A 9 7.10 -3.91 38.63
CA LEU A 9 7.52 -2.92 37.63
C LEU A 9 8.83 -3.33 36.94
N ILE A 10 9.79 -3.89 37.69
CA ILE A 10 11.06 -4.41 37.14
C ILE A 10 10.82 -5.66 36.28
N ILE A 11 9.91 -6.55 36.70
CA ILE A 11 9.50 -7.73 35.93
C ILE A 11 8.82 -7.29 34.63
N ILE A 12 7.90 -6.34 34.68
CA ILE A 12 7.24 -5.77 33.48
C ILE A 12 8.28 -5.13 32.56
N TYR A 13 9.24 -4.38 33.11
CA TYR A 13 10.30 -3.74 32.34
C TYR A 13 11.20 -4.75 31.63
N ASN A 14 11.72 -5.76 32.33
CA ASN A 14 12.66 -6.73 31.77
C ASN A 14 11.96 -7.80 30.91
N CYS A 15 10.76 -8.24 31.28
CA CYS A 15 10.09 -9.35 30.59
C CYS A 15 9.27 -8.90 29.38
N SER A 16 8.77 -7.65 29.33
CA SER A 16 7.88 -7.22 28.23
C SER A 16 8.52 -7.35 26.85
N ASP A 17 9.73 -6.81 26.68
CA ASP A 17 10.45 -6.84 25.41
C ASP A 17 10.98 -8.25 25.10
N GLN A 18 11.43 -8.98 26.12
CA GLN A 18 11.94 -10.35 25.97
C GLN A 18 10.82 -11.34 25.56
N VAL A 19 9.61 -11.17 26.08
CA VAL A 19 8.46 -12.01 25.73
C VAL A 19 8.00 -11.76 24.30
N LEU A 20 7.93 -10.49 23.88
CA LEU A 20 7.57 -10.13 22.50
C LEU A 20 8.57 -10.70 21.50
N THR A 21 9.87 -10.45 21.73
CA THR A 21 10.94 -10.94 20.84
C THR A 21 11.00 -12.46 20.79
N THR A 22 10.77 -13.17 21.91
CA THR A 22 10.74 -14.64 21.94
C THR A 22 9.57 -15.20 21.14
N ARG A 23 8.39 -14.59 21.25
CA ARG A 23 7.20 -15.00 20.50
C ARG A 23 7.39 -14.78 18.99
N GLU A 24 7.94 -13.64 18.60
CA GLU A 24 8.23 -13.30 17.20
C GLU A 24 9.24 -14.29 16.60
N ARG A 25 10.33 -14.60 17.32
CA ARG A 25 11.32 -15.59 16.89
C ARG A 25 10.71 -16.99 16.65
N ARG A 26 9.77 -17.43 17.49
CA ARG A 26 9.08 -18.72 17.30
C ARG A 26 8.21 -18.73 16.04
N GLN A 27 7.52 -17.62 15.76
CA GLN A 27 6.70 -17.48 14.55
C GLN A 27 7.57 -17.46 13.29
N ALA A 28 8.66 -16.70 13.29
CA ALA A 28 9.62 -16.66 12.19
C ALA A 28 10.19 -18.05 11.87
N LYS A 29 10.64 -18.81 12.88
CA LYS A 29 11.13 -20.19 12.69
C LYS A 29 10.10 -21.11 12.04
N THR A 30 8.84 -21.03 12.48
CA THR A 30 7.74 -21.86 11.94
C THR A 30 7.45 -21.52 10.48
N ARG A 31 7.46 -20.22 10.17
CA ARG A 31 7.28 -19.67 8.82
C ARG A 31 8.41 -20.10 7.89
N ASP A 32 9.66 -19.96 8.31
CA ASP A 32 10.84 -20.32 7.52
C ASP A 32 10.92 -21.83 7.27
N ALA A 33 10.45 -22.64 8.22
CA ALA A 33 10.27 -24.08 8.01
C ALA A 33 9.19 -24.38 6.95
N ALA A 34 8.06 -23.66 6.98
CA ALA A 34 7.02 -23.80 5.96
C ALA A 34 7.48 -23.34 4.57
N ALA A 35 8.23 -22.24 4.49
CA ALA A 35 8.80 -21.75 3.24
C ALA A 35 9.83 -22.74 2.66
N ARG A 36 10.71 -23.32 3.48
CA ARG A 36 11.65 -24.36 3.03
C ARG A 36 10.94 -25.60 2.52
N SER A 37 9.97 -26.09 3.29
CA SER A 37 9.16 -27.25 2.91
C SER A 37 8.42 -27.02 1.59
N ALA A 38 7.85 -25.82 1.39
CA ALA A 38 7.26 -25.46 0.11
C ALA A 38 8.31 -25.58 -1.01
N ARG A 39 9.47 -24.90 -0.89
CA ARG A 39 10.51 -24.88 -1.94
C ARG A 39 10.97 -26.27 -2.31
N GLU A 40 11.16 -27.13 -1.32
CA GLU A 40 11.53 -28.53 -1.52
C GLU A 40 10.45 -29.29 -2.29
N THR A 41 9.17 -29.10 -1.95
CA THR A 41 8.06 -29.72 -2.71
C THR A 41 7.94 -29.18 -4.13
N ALA A 42 8.20 -27.89 -4.36
CA ALA A 42 8.20 -27.31 -5.70
C ALA A 42 9.37 -27.86 -6.55
N GLN A 43 10.58 -27.91 -5.98
CA GLN A 43 11.75 -28.50 -6.64
C GLN A 43 11.55 -30.00 -6.93
N ALA A 44 10.96 -30.76 -5.99
CA ALA A 44 10.62 -32.16 -6.20
C ALA A 44 9.61 -32.32 -7.36
N ARG A 45 8.59 -31.45 -7.44
CA ARG A 45 7.64 -31.43 -8.56
C ARG A 45 8.31 -31.12 -9.90
N GLU A 46 9.25 -30.19 -9.94
CA GLU A 46 10.00 -29.88 -11.16
C GLU A 46 10.90 -31.04 -11.60
N ARG A 47 11.63 -31.66 -10.66
CA ARG A 47 12.44 -32.85 -10.92
C ARG A 47 11.58 -34.00 -11.44
N TRP A 48 10.41 -34.22 -10.85
CA TRP A 48 9.44 -35.20 -11.31
C TRP A 48 8.92 -34.90 -12.73
N LYS A 49 8.56 -33.65 -13.01
CA LYS A 49 8.15 -33.23 -14.37
C LYS A 49 9.28 -33.46 -15.39
N ALA A 50 10.51 -33.13 -15.05
CA ALA A 50 11.68 -33.36 -15.90
C ALA A 50 11.90 -34.86 -16.16
N ALA A 51 11.83 -35.69 -15.13
CA ALA A 51 11.93 -37.15 -15.24
C ALA A 51 10.79 -37.73 -16.11
N LYS A 52 9.53 -37.30 -15.90
CA LYS A 52 8.38 -37.70 -16.74
C LYS A 52 8.60 -37.34 -18.21
N ASN A 53 9.09 -36.14 -18.48
CA ASN A 53 9.38 -35.69 -19.85
C ASN A 53 10.54 -36.48 -20.49
N ALA A 54 11.59 -36.79 -19.72
CA ALA A 54 12.70 -37.63 -20.18
C ALA A 54 12.24 -39.06 -20.49
N ALA A 55 11.42 -39.65 -19.61
CA ALA A 55 10.84 -40.98 -19.83
C ALA A 55 9.92 -40.99 -21.08
N LYS A 56 9.07 -39.98 -21.26
CA LYS A 56 8.21 -39.87 -22.46
C LYS A 56 9.04 -39.76 -23.75
N LYS A 57 10.14 -38.99 -23.75
CA LYS A 57 11.08 -38.92 -24.87
C LYS A 57 11.73 -40.27 -25.14
N HIS A 58 12.14 -40.98 -24.11
CA HIS A 58 12.75 -42.31 -24.24
C HIS A 58 11.76 -43.34 -24.82
N VAL A 59 10.50 -43.32 -24.38
CA VAL A 59 9.43 -44.18 -24.93
C VAL A 59 9.14 -43.83 -26.41
N SER A 60 9.07 -42.54 -26.76
CA SER A 60 8.91 -42.14 -28.18
C SER A 60 10.13 -42.49 -29.04
N GLY A 61 11.34 -42.44 -28.47
CA GLY A 61 12.57 -42.85 -29.14
C GLY A 61 12.65 -44.36 -29.35
N LEU A 62 12.22 -45.15 -28.36
CA LEU A 62 12.06 -46.60 -28.47
C LEU A 62 10.98 -46.98 -29.48
N GLN A 63 9.85 -46.28 -29.51
CA GLN A 63 8.80 -46.49 -30.51
C GLN A 63 9.31 -46.12 -31.92
N ALA A 64 10.12 -45.07 -32.06
CA ALA A 64 10.79 -44.71 -33.31
C ALA A 64 11.88 -45.73 -33.71
N GLN A 65 12.63 -46.31 -32.76
CA GLN A 65 13.59 -47.39 -33.02
C GLN A 65 12.91 -48.71 -33.39
N LEU A 66 11.82 -49.06 -32.70
CA LEU A 66 11.01 -50.26 -32.99
C LEU A 66 10.31 -50.13 -34.36
N SER A 67 9.75 -48.97 -34.69
CA SER A 67 9.20 -48.71 -36.03
C SER A 67 10.27 -48.77 -37.14
N ARG A 68 11.53 -48.42 -36.85
CA ARG A 68 12.66 -48.58 -37.78
C ARG A 68 13.19 -50.01 -37.87
N THR A 69 13.09 -50.84 -36.83
CA THR A 69 13.55 -52.24 -36.84
C THR A 69 12.50 -53.22 -37.40
N PHE A 70 11.21 -52.91 -37.30
CA PHE A 70 10.15 -53.70 -37.94
C PHE A 70 9.95 -53.39 -39.44
N SER A 71 10.62 -52.37 -39.99
CA SER A 71 10.66 -52.09 -41.44
C SER A 71 11.73 -52.89 -42.20
N ARG A 72 12.50 -53.75 -41.52
CA ARG A 72 13.65 -54.47 -42.11
C ARG A 72 13.55 -55.98 -41.92
N LYS A 73 12.40 -56.58 -42.28
CA LYS A 73 12.28 -58.04 -42.48
C LYS A 73 11.19 -58.44 -43.49
N LYS A 74 11.38 -57.98 -44.73
CA LYS A 74 10.85 -58.52 -46.00
C LYS A 74 11.67 -57.74 -47.03
N SER A 75 12.64 -58.30 -47.75
CA SER A 75 12.54 -59.44 -48.64
C SER A 75 13.94 -59.75 -49.20
N GLN A 76 14.31 -61.04 -49.24
CA GLN A 76 15.10 -61.57 -50.35
C GLN A 76 14.29 -62.75 -50.90
N ILE A 77 13.79 -62.60 -52.13
CA ILE A 77 13.96 -63.52 -53.27
C ILE A 77 13.41 -62.77 -54.50
N LYS A 78 14.21 -62.80 -55.56
CA LYS A 78 14.12 -62.09 -56.86
C LYS A 78 13.00 -62.65 -57.76
N GLN A 79 12.47 -61.85 -58.69
CA GLN A 79 12.81 -61.87 -60.14
C GLN A 79 11.87 -61.01 -61.02
N ASP A 80 12.53 -60.35 -61.98
CA ASP A 80 12.19 -60.04 -63.38
C ASP A 80 11.23 -58.91 -63.82
N ASP A 81 11.81 -58.10 -64.74
CA ASP A 81 11.24 -57.10 -65.66
C ASP A 81 10.30 -57.74 -66.70
N ASP A 82 9.20 -57.10 -67.13
CA ASP A 82 9.18 -56.02 -68.13
C ASP A 82 7.76 -55.51 -68.51
N THR A 83 7.66 -54.18 -68.67
CA THR A 83 6.81 -53.28 -69.50
C THR A 83 5.37 -53.59 -70.06
N VAL A 84 4.40 -52.73 -69.64
CA VAL A 84 3.46 -51.81 -70.38
C VAL A 84 2.35 -52.32 -71.35
N SER A 85 1.11 -51.82 -71.17
CA SER A 85 0.26 -51.22 -72.25
C SER A 85 -1.01 -50.44 -71.78
N LEU A 86 -1.06 -49.16 -72.21
CA LEU A 86 -2.11 -48.35 -72.89
C LEU A 86 -3.58 -48.17 -72.38
N GLN A 87 -3.90 -46.88 -72.12
CA GLN A 87 -5.04 -45.98 -72.51
C GLN A 87 -6.51 -46.42 -72.75
N MET A 88 -7.41 -45.61 -72.11
CA MET A 88 -8.67 -44.94 -72.58
C MET A 88 -9.99 -45.76 -72.78
N PRO A 89 -11.21 -45.14 -72.83
CA PRO A 89 -11.76 -43.98 -72.06
C PRO A 89 -13.30 -44.03 -71.71
N SER A 90 -13.75 -42.99 -70.98
CA SER A 90 -15.04 -42.23 -71.05
C SER A 90 -16.35 -42.59 -70.27
N SER A 91 -16.88 -41.49 -69.66
CA SER A 91 -18.26 -40.96 -69.45
C SER A 91 -19.26 -41.43 -68.36
N ASP A 92 -19.67 -40.42 -67.57
CA ASP A 92 -21.01 -39.98 -67.07
C ASP A 92 -21.88 -40.71 -66.00
N SER A 93 -22.01 -39.99 -64.87
CA SER A 93 -23.17 -39.67 -63.99
C SER A 93 -24.38 -40.61 -63.81
N THR A 94 -24.76 -40.91 -62.55
CA THR A 94 -25.90 -40.29 -61.79
C THR A 94 -26.26 -41.06 -60.50
N ALA A 95 -26.90 -40.32 -59.57
CA ALA A 95 -27.79 -40.74 -58.47
C ALA A 95 -27.24 -40.97 -57.05
N SER A 96 -27.69 -40.06 -56.18
CA SER A 96 -27.79 -40.08 -54.72
C SER A 96 -28.55 -41.30 -54.15
N TYR A 97 -28.30 -41.68 -52.90
CA TYR A 97 -29.27 -41.59 -51.78
C TYR A 97 -28.64 -42.02 -50.43
N HIS A 98 -29.17 -41.42 -49.38
CA HIS A 98 -28.82 -41.55 -47.98
C HIS A 98 -29.13 -42.93 -47.36
N SER A 99 -28.35 -43.22 -46.31
CA SER A 99 -28.77 -43.72 -44.99
C SER A 99 -28.53 -45.18 -44.57
N SER A 100 -27.96 -45.24 -43.36
CA SER A 100 -28.25 -46.15 -42.26
C SER A 100 -27.28 -47.32 -41.97
N ALA A 101 -26.77 -47.22 -40.73
CA ALA A 101 -26.57 -48.28 -39.77
C ALA A 101 -25.31 -49.19 -39.83
N ALA A 102 -24.61 -49.11 -38.68
CA ALA A 102 -24.07 -50.21 -37.90
C ALA A 102 -22.72 -50.84 -38.29
N SER A 103 -21.72 -50.49 -37.47
CA SER A 103 -21.13 -51.38 -36.45
C SER A 103 -19.61 -51.60 -36.51
N ASN A 104 -19.06 -51.53 -35.28
CA ASN A 104 -17.83 -52.13 -34.79
C ASN A 104 -16.48 -51.58 -35.22
N THR A 105 -15.89 -50.78 -34.32
CA THR A 105 -14.46 -50.91 -34.02
C THR A 105 -14.22 -50.78 -32.50
N LYS A 106 -13.66 -51.85 -31.94
CA LYS A 106 -13.31 -52.02 -30.51
C LYS A 106 -12.43 -50.88 -30.01
N ILE A 107 -12.87 -50.21 -28.94
CA ILE A 107 -12.04 -49.33 -28.12
C ILE A 107 -11.12 -50.22 -27.28
N LYS A 108 -9.80 -50.10 -27.47
CA LYS A 108 -8.77 -50.72 -26.63
C LYS A 108 -8.78 -50.08 -25.25
N GLU A 109 -8.94 -50.88 -24.20
CA GLU A 109 -8.72 -50.42 -22.82
C GLU A 109 -7.26 -49.98 -22.61
N PRO A 110 -7.02 -48.94 -21.79
CA PRO A 110 -5.67 -48.50 -21.44
C PRO A 110 -4.95 -49.56 -20.59
N SER A 111 -3.64 -49.69 -20.78
CA SER A 111 -2.79 -50.66 -20.08
C SER A 111 -2.75 -50.44 -18.57
N ASN A 112 -2.45 -51.49 -17.79
CA ASN A 112 -2.33 -51.42 -16.33
C ASN A 112 -1.37 -50.30 -15.87
N ASP A 113 -0.30 -50.04 -16.61
CA ASP A 113 0.66 -48.97 -16.31
C ASP A 113 0.09 -47.57 -16.48
N THR A 114 -0.84 -47.38 -17.44
CA THR A 114 -1.53 -46.09 -17.61
C THR A 114 -2.56 -45.88 -16.50
N ARG A 115 -3.23 -46.94 -16.03
CA ARG A 115 -4.11 -46.87 -14.85
C ARG A 115 -3.33 -46.61 -13.56
N MET A 116 -2.16 -47.24 -13.39
CA MET A 116 -1.26 -47.03 -12.25
C MET A 116 -0.65 -45.61 -12.26
N LEU A 117 -0.32 -45.09 -13.45
CA LEU A 117 0.10 -43.69 -13.63
C LEU A 117 -1.01 -42.69 -13.30
N TYR A 118 -2.27 -42.97 -13.68
CA TYR A 118 -3.42 -42.13 -13.32
C TYR A 118 -3.75 -42.19 -11.82
N ALA A 119 -3.57 -43.35 -11.17
CA ALA A 119 -3.72 -43.50 -9.72
C ALA A 119 -2.64 -42.72 -8.95
N LEU A 120 -1.37 -42.80 -9.39
CA LEU A 120 -0.28 -41.98 -8.86
C LEU A 120 -0.48 -40.48 -9.12
N GLU A 121 -1.13 -40.13 -10.24
CA GLU A 121 -1.49 -38.75 -10.56
C GLU A 121 -2.58 -38.22 -9.60
N GLN A 122 -3.55 -39.03 -9.18
CA GLN A 122 -4.56 -38.66 -8.18
C GLN A 122 -3.97 -38.45 -6.77
N ASP A 123 -3.02 -39.27 -6.34
CA ASP A 123 -2.37 -39.14 -5.02
C ASP A 123 -1.55 -37.84 -4.90
N LEU A 124 -0.92 -37.38 -5.99
CA LEU A 124 -0.12 -36.15 -6.05
C LEU A 124 -0.93 -34.85 -6.04
N TYR A 125 -2.23 -34.90 -6.36
CA TYR A 125 -3.16 -33.77 -6.29
C TYR A 125 -3.99 -33.74 -5.00
N SER A 126 -3.95 -34.80 -4.20
CA SER A 126 -4.55 -34.82 -2.87
C SER A 126 -3.70 -33.99 -1.90
N ASN A 127 -4.36 -33.18 -1.07
CA ASN A 127 -3.70 -32.15 -0.24
C ASN A 127 -3.13 -32.71 1.08
N GLU A 128 -2.73 -33.99 1.11
CA GLU A 128 -2.26 -34.65 2.33
C GLU A 128 -0.86 -35.21 2.14
N GLY A 129 0.10 -34.61 2.85
CA GLY A 129 1.41 -35.21 3.04
C GLY A 129 1.29 -36.42 3.97
N PHE A 130 1.76 -37.57 3.47
CA PHE A 130 2.32 -38.73 4.18
C PHE A 130 1.99 -38.85 5.68
N SER A 131 1.10 -39.77 6.03
CA SER A 131 0.99 -40.38 7.36
C SER A 131 1.04 -41.90 7.17
N LEU A 132 2.00 -42.56 7.81
CA LEU A 132 2.08 -44.02 7.94
C LEU A 132 1.03 -44.46 8.98
N GLU A 133 0.10 -45.34 8.60
CA GLU A 133 -0.31 -46.57 9.33
C GLU A 133 -1.60 -47.18 8.74
N ASP A 134 -1.48 -48.48 8.43
CA ASP A 134 -2.45 -49.59 8.38
C ASP A 134 -3.85 -49.49 7.75
N GLY A 135 -4.06 -50.38 6.76
CA GLY A 135 -5.04 -51.47 6.90
C GLY A 135 -6.52 -51.26 6.51
N ASP A 136 -6.86 -51.70 5.29
CA ASP A 136 -8.10 -52.38 4.88
C ASP A 136 -9.40 -51.58 4.52
N LYS A 137 -9.80 -51.81 3.26
CA LYS A 137 -11.14 -51.92 2.60
C LYS A 137 -12.16 -50.76 2.42
N ASP A 138 -12.67 -50.79 1.17
CA ASP A 138 -13.98 -50.42 0.60
C ASP A 138 -14.21 -49.03 -0.07
N PRO A 139 -14.43 -48.98 -1.41
CA PRO A 139 -14.67 -47.74 -2.14
C PRO A 139 -16.17 -47.56 -2.46
N LYS A 140 -16.92 -46.82 -1.63
CA LYS A 140 -18.21 -46.20 -2.01
C LYS A 140 -18.72 -45.21 -0.94
N LYS A 141 -18.15 -44.00 -0.86
CA LYS A 141 -18.85 -42.73 -0.49
C LYS A 141 -17.87 -41.55 -0.33
N ASN A 142 -18.31 -40.41 -0.83
CA ASN A 142 -18.02 -39.03 -0.39
C ASN A 142 -16.74 -38.31 -0.88
N MET A 143 -16.99 -37.30 -1.72
CA MET A 143 -16.16 -36.12 -1.96
C MET A 143 -15.85 -35.41 -0.63
N PRO A 144 -14.58 -35.15 -0.26
CA PRO A 144 -14.27 -34.59 1.06
C PRO A 144 -14.52 -33.07 1.08
N LYS A 145 -15.41 -32.64 1.99
CA LYS A 145 -15.53 -31.25 2.44
C LYS A 145 -14.18 -30.83 3.05
N GLY A 146 -13.65 -29.68 2.63
CA GLY A 146 -12.31 -29.22 2.98
C GLY A 146 -12.03 -29.23 4.48
N LYS A 147 -10.97 -29.93 4.89
CA LYS A 147 -10.42 -29.88 6.26
C LYS A 147 -10.17 -28.42 6.66
N GLN A 148 -10.77 -27.99 7.77
CA GLN A 148 -10.53 -26.66 8.34
C GLN A 148 -9.04 -26.49 8.67
N ILE A 149 -8.36 -25.60 7.94
CA ILE A 149 -6.97 -25.23 8.20
C ILE A 149 -6.95 -24.35 9.46
N ASN A 150 -6.61 -24.96 10.61
CA ASN A 150 -6.73 -24.29 11.91
C ASN A 150 -5.38 -23.85 12.50
N THR A 151 -4.27 -24.51 12.12
CA THR A 151 -2.96 -24.28 12.77
C THR A 151 -2.11 -23.27 11.99
N HIS A 152 -1.37 -22.40 12.69
CA HIS A 152 -0.44 -21.43 12.06
C HIS A 152 0.53 -22.08 11.06
N SER A 153 1.10 -23.24 11.40
CA SER A 153 2.03 -23.96 10.52
C SER A 153 1.37 -24.44 9.22
N GLN A 154 0.12 -24.91 9.28
CA GLN A 154 -0.64 -25.35 8.11
C GLN A 154 -0.99 -24.16 7.21
N ILE A 155 -1.35 -23.02 7.81
CA ILE A 155 -1.64 -21.78 7.08
C ILE A 155 -0.40 -21.31 6.30
N PHE A 156 0.78 -21.28 6.94
CA PHE A 156 2.00 -20.88 6.25
C PHE A 156 2.38 -21.85 5.14
N ARG A 157 2.24 -23.17 5.36
CA ARG A 157 2.48 -24.18 4.30
C ARG A 157 1.55 -23.97 3.10
N TYR A 158 0.27 -23.67 3.35
CA TYR A 158 -0.67 -23.33 2.29
C TYR A 158 -0.22 -22.06 1.53
N ALA A 159 0.07 -20.97 2.24
CA ALA A 159 0.43 -19.70 1.63
C ALA A 159 1.71 -19.82 0.77
N TYR A 160 2.80 -20.37 1.32
CA TYR A 160 4.04 -20.57 0.56
C TYR A 160 3.88 -21.59 -0.58
N GLY A 161 3.10 -22.64 -0.36
CA GLY A 161 2.77 -23.61 -1.40
C GLY A 161 2.02 -22.97 -2.58
N GLN A 162 1.16 -21.97 -2.34
CA GLN A 162 0.48 -21.21 -3.40
C GLN A 162 1.43 -20.24 -4.10
N LEU A 163 2.24 -19.47 -3.35
CA LEU A 163 3.22 -18.54 -3.93
C LEU A 163 4.21 -19.25 -4.87
N GLU A 164 4.65 -20.44 -4.51
CA GLU A 164 5.56 -21.20 -5.37
C GLU A 164 4.88 -21.81 -6.59
N LYS A 165 3.62 -22.23 -6.47
CA LYS A 165 2.82 -22.60 -7.63
C LYS A 165 2.67 -21.40 -8.59
N GLU A 166 2.41 -20.21 -8.05
CA GLU A 166 2.34 -18.96 -8.83
C GLU A 166 3.67 -18.69 -9.57
N LYS A 167 4.82 -18.80 -8.88
CA LYS A 167 6.15 -18.63 -9.50
C LYS A 167 6.46 -19.67 -10.57
N ALA A 168 6.18 -20.94 -10.29
CA ALA A 168 6.40 -22.01 -11.25
C ALA A 168 5.56 -21.80 -12.52
N LEU A 169 4.31 -21.34 -12.36
CA LEU A 169 3.41 -21.02 -13.47
C LEU A 169 3.91 -19.80 -14.26
N GLN A 170 4.42 -18.76 -13.59
CA GLN A 170 5.06 -17.63 -14.25
C GLN A 170 6.30 -18.04 -15.06
N GLN A 171 7.13 -18.94 -14.53
CA GLN A 171 8.32 -19.43 -15.20
C GLN A 171 7.98 -20.32 -16.39
N GLN A 172 6.97 -21.19 -16.26
CA GLN A 172 6.48 -22.02 -17.35
C GLN A 172 5.84 -21.18 -18.46
N ASN A 173 5.14 -20.10 -18.11
CA ASN A 173 4.51 -19.19 -19.07
C ASN A 173 5.50 -18.25 -19.78
N LYS A 174 6.65 -17.93 -19.18
CA LYS A 174 7.76 -17.29 -19.89
C LYS A 174 8.25 -18.14 -21.06
N ASN A 175 8.13 -19.46 -20.96
CA ASN A 175 8.58 -20.43 -21.96
C ASN A 175 7.48 -20.85 -22.97
N LEU A 176 6.26 -20.29 -22.90
CA LEU A 176 5.19 -20.58 -23.86
C LEU A 176 5.44 -19.95 -25.24
N THR A 177 5.18 -20.73 -26.29
CA THR A 177 5.17 -20.28 -27.69
C THR A 177 3.90 -19.49 -28.01
N PHE A 178 3.97 -18.65 -29.05
CA PHE A 178 2.89 -17.77 -29.51
C PHE A 178 1.54 -18.49 -29.69
N SER A 179 1.55 -19.74 -30.18
CA SER A 179 0.34 -20.56 -30.36
C SER A 179 -0.32 -20.98 -29.03
N GLY A 180 0.48 -21.29 -28.00
CA GLY A 180 -0.05 -21.62 -26.67
C GLY A 180 -0.68 -20.42 -25.94
N VAL A 181 -0.23 -19.21 -26.26
CA VAL A 181 -0.80 -17.96 -25.73
C VAL A 181 -2.18 -17.67 -26.34
N ILE A 182 -2.36 -17.92 -27.63
CA ILE A 182 -3.65 -17.71 -28.33
C ILE A 182 -4.72 -18.71 -27.86
N ALA A 183 -4.33 -19.96 -27.60
CA ALA A 183 -5.23 -20.99 -27.07
C ALA A 183 -5.75 -20.66 -25.65
N MET A 184 -4.95 -19.98 -24.82
CA MET A 184 -5.41 -19.51 -23.51
C MET A 184 -6.17 -18.16 -23.57
N ALA A 185 -6.08 -17.41 -24.68
CA ALA A 185 -6.81 -16.16 -24.92
C ALA A 185 -8.29 -16.36 -25.26
N THR A 186 -8.64 -17.56 -25.72
CA THR A 186 -9.96 -17.91 -26.27
C THR A 186 -10.92 -18.46 -25.21
N ASP A 187 -10.42 -18.79 -24.01
CA ASP A 187 -11.25 -19.09 -22.85
C ASP A 187 -11.80 -17.79 -22.22
N LYS A 188 -13.12 -17.72 -22.05
CA LYS A 188 -13.89 -16.56 -21.56
C LYS A 188 -13.22 -15.86 -20.37
N GLU A 189 -13.02 -14.54 -20.51
CA GLU A 189 -12.45 -13.64 -19.50
C GLU A 189 -13.29 -13.60 -18.21
N ILE A 190 -12.78 -14.18 -17.12
CA ILE A 190 -13.30 -13.93 -15.78
C ILE A 190 -12.59 -12.68 -15.25
N LYS A 191 -13.21 -11.50 -15.42
CA LYS A 191 -12.70 -10.24 -14.84
C LYS A 191 -12.71 -10.31 -13.31
N ARG A 192 -11.59 -9.93 -12.71
CA ARG A 192 -11.17 -10.32 -11.36
C ARG A 192 -11.30 -9.27 -10.28
N ARG A 193 -11.33 -8.00 -10.66
CA ARG A 193 -11.46 -6.82 -9.80
C ARG A 193 -12.47 -5.85 -10.45
N PRO A 194 -13.26 -5.10 -9.65
CA PRO A 194 -14.13 -4.07 -10.19
C PRO A 194 -13.26 -2.99 -10.83
N THR A 195 -13.52 -2.69 -12.09
CA THR A 195 -12.75 -1.70 -12.85
C THR A 195 -13.16 -0.30 -12.42
N ILE A 196 -12.19 0.56 -12.12
CA ILE A 196 -12.41 1.99 -11.86
C ILE A 196 -11.75 2.79 -12.97
N GLU A 197 -12.57 3.42 -13.81
CA GLU A 197 -12.16 4.48 -14.73
C GLU A 197 -12.45 5.84 -14.08
N VAL A 198 -11.46 6.73 -14.09
CA VAL A 198 -11.61 8.11 -13.61
C VAL A 198 -11.52 9.05 -14.79
N TYR A 199 -12.60 9.75 -15.08
CA TYR A 199 -12.65 10.81 -16.10
C TYR A 199 -12.81 12.16 -15.41
N PHE A 200 -12.01 13.15 -15.78
CA PHE A 200 -12.09 14.50 -15.24
C PHE A 200 -12.24 15.48 -16.40
N LYS A 201 -13.18 16.40 -16.26
CA LYS A 201 -13.55 17.38 -17.28
C LYS A 201 -13.53 18.79 -16.70
N ASP A 202 -12.79 19.67 -17.36
CA ASP A 202 -12.65 21.09 -17.07
C ASP A 202 -12.27 21.37 -15.61
N LEU A 203 -11.45 20.49 -15.03
CA LEU A 203 -11.08 20.53 -13.62
C LEU A 203 -10.19 21.75 -13.36
N THR A 204 -10.67 22.64 -12.50
CA THR A 204 -9.99 23.88 -12.13
C THR A 204 -9.97 24.00 -10.60
N LEU A 205 -8.79 24.30 -10.06
CA LEU A 205 -8.59 24.45 -8.62
C LEU A 205 -8.08 25.84 -8.29
N THR A 206 -8.81 26.56 -7.45
CA THR A 206 -8.48 27.90 -6.96
C THR A 206 -8.25 27.88 -5.45
N LEU A 207 -7.17 28.51 -5.00
CA LEU A 207 -6.84 28.60 -3.58
C LEU A 207 -7.75 29.63 -2.88
N LYS A 208 -8.44 29.21 -1.81
CA LYS A 208 -9.31 30.10 -1.02
C LYS A 208 -8.47 31.20 -0.38
N GLY A 209 -8.92 32.46 -0.48
CA GLY A 209 -8.27 33.64 0.10
C GLY A 209 -7.29 34.37 -0.82
N LYS A 210 -6.51 33.66 -1.64
CA LYS A 210 -5.56 34.30 -2.59
C LYS A 210 -6.06 34.37 -4.03
N ASN A 211 -7.20 33.74 -4.36
CA ASN A 211 -7.74 33.60 -5.72
C ASN A 211 -6.69 33.16 -6.77
N LYS A 212 -5.68 32.41 -6.34
CA LYS A 212 -4.61 31.90 -7.21
C LYS A 212 -5.05 30.56 -7.79
N TYR A 213 -4.98 30.44 -9.10
CA TYR A 213 -5.22 29.18 -9.79
C TYR A 213 -4.04 28.23 -9.59
N LEU A 214 -4.33 27.02 -9.13
CA LEU A 214 -3.38 25.92 -8.98
C LEU A 214 -3.49 24.91 -10.13
N LEU A 215 -4.69 24.74 -10.68
CA LEU A 215 -5.01 23.94 -11.87
C LEU A 215 -6.07 24.67 -12.68
N ARG A 216 -6.01 24.57 -14.01
CA ARG A 216 -6.91 25.28 -14.93
C ARG A 216 -7.36 24.38 -16.08
N CYS A 217 -8.67 24.17 -16.19
CA CYS A 217 -9.34 23.45 -17.28
C CYS A 217 -8.67 22.12 -17.65
N VAL A 218 -8.26 21.34 -16.65
CA VAL A 218 -7.57 20.06 -16.85
C VAL A 218 -8.62 19.00 -17.20
N THR A 219 -8.46 18.37 -18.36
CA THR A 219 -9.38 17.34 -18.89
C THR A 219 -8.60 16.09 -19.29
N GLY A 220 -9.09 14.92 -18.90
CA GLY A 220 -8.40 13.65 -19.14
C GLY A 220 -9.12 12.44 -18.54
N LYS A 221 -8.56 11.25 -18.77
CA LYS A 221 -9.11 9.96 -18.34
C LYS A 221 -8.00 9.02 -17.90
N ILE A 222 -8.21 8.31 -16.82
CA ILE A 222 -7.31 7.28 -16.31
C ILE A 222 -8.05 5.96 -16.38
N LYS A 223 -7.56 5.03 -17.21
CA LYS A 223 -8.24 3.77 -17.52
C LYS A 223 -7.77 2.62 -16.62
N PRO A 224 -8.65 1.67 -16.30
CA PRO A 224 -8.27 0.47 -15.55
C PRO A 224 -7.26 -0.39 -16.33
N GLY A 225 -6.40 -1.09 -15.59
CA GLY A 225 -5.40 -2.01 -16.16
C GLY A 225 -4.17 -1.33 -16.76
N ARG A 226 -4.00 -0.01 -16.54
CA ARG A 226 -2.89 0.78 -17.07
C ARG A 226 -2.15 1.47 -15.93
N VAL A 227 -0.87 1.74 -16.15
CA VAL A 227 -0.04 2.59 -15.29
C VAL A 227 0.11 3.97 -15.94
N SER A 228 -0.56 4.97 -15.39
CA SER A 228 -0.50 6.36 -15.82
C SER A 228 0.51 7.15 -14.99
N ALA A 229 1.44 7.83 -15.67
CA ALA A 229 2.41 8.73 -15.04
C ALA A 229 1.96 10.20 -15.17
N VAL A 230 2.00 10.94 -14.06
CA VAL A 230 1.83 12.39 -14.03
C VAL A 230 3.22 13.04 -13.88
N MET A 231 3.61 13.81 -14.88
CA MET A 231 4.92 14.46 -14.98
C MET A 231 4.77 15.96 -15.26
N GLY A 232 5.85 16.71 -15.05
CA GLY A 232 5.88 18.16 -15.25
C GLY A 232 6.87 18.83 -14.30
N PRO A 233 7.19 20.11 -14.54
CA PRO A 233 8.15 20.85 -13.72
C PRO A 233 7.66 21.08 -12.29
N SER A 234 8.57 21.53 -11.43
CA SER A 234 8.22 21.93 -10.07
C SER A 234 7.22 23.09 -10.08
N GLY A 235 6.14 22.98 -9.30
CA GLY A 235 5.05 23.96 -9.29
C GLY A 235 4.02 23.81 -10.42
N ALA A 236 4.08 22.76 -11.24
CA ALA A 236 3.07 22.48 -12.28
C ALA A 236 1.71 21.99 -11.75
N GLY A 237 1.56 21.74 -10.45
CA GLY A 237 0.31 21.25 -9.87
C GLY A 237 0.11 19.73 -9.91
N LYS A 238 1.18 18.93 -10.08
CA LYS A 238 1.15 17.45 -10.11
C LYS A 238 0.45 16.85 -8.88
N THR A 239 0.96 17.13 -7.68
CA THR A 239 0.37 16.72 -6.40
C THR A 239 -1.02 17.31 -6.21
N THR A 240 -1.24 18.55 -6.67
CA THR A 240 -2.56 19.19 -6.63
C THR A 240 -3.59 18.41 -7.46
N LEU A 241 -3.21 17.90 -8.64
CA LEU A 241 -4.08 17.11 -9.50
C LEU A 241 -4.43 15.79 -8.83
N LEU A 242 -3.45 15.07 -8.28
CA LEU A 242 -3.71 13.83 -7.54
C LEU A 242 -4.62 14.07 -6.34
N ASN A 243 -4.38 15.12 -5.56
CA ASN A 243 -5.22 15.46 -4.41
C ASN A 243 -6.65 15.84 -4.83
N ALA A 244 -6.82 16.52 -5.96
CA ALA A 244 -8.14 16.82 -6.51
C ALA A 244 -8.87 15.54 -6.94
N LEU A 245 -8.19 14.65 -7.67
CA LEU A 245 -8.75 13.37 -8.11
C LEU A 245 -9.10 12.47 -6.93
N ALA A 246 -8.27 12.44 -5.89
CA ALA A 246 -8.49 11.68 -4.65
C ALA A 246 -9.54 12.32 -3.71
N GLY A 247 -10.11 13.49 -4.05
CA GLY A 247 -11.07 14.19 -3.20
C GLY A 247 -10.46 14.75 -1.91
N LYS A 248 -9.14 15.01 -1.91
CA LYS A 248 -8.34 15.47 -0.76
C LYS A 248 -7.88 16.94 -0.87
N ALA A 249 -8.34 17.69 -1.87
CA ALA A 249 -7.98 19.10 -2.04
C ALA A 249 -8.68 20.02 -1.01
N THR A 250 -8.13 20.07 0.20
CA THR A 250 -8.60 20.95 1.29
C THR A 250 -8.19 22.40 1.04
N GLY A 251 -9.04 23.37 1.39
CA GLY A 251 -8.72 24.80 1.26
C GLY A 251 -8.77 25.35 -0.17
N CYS A 252 -9.26 24.56 -1.13
CA CYS A 252 -9.47 24.98 -2.52
C CYS A 252 -10.95 25.00 -2.89
N THR A 253 -11.32 25.85 -3.83
CA THR A 253 -12.57 25.77 -4.59
C THR A 253 -12.31 24.98 -5.86
N ILE A 254 -13.01 23.86 -6.02
CA ILE A 254 -12.91 22.97 -7.18
C ILE A 254 -14.08 23.28 -8.11
N THR A 255 -13.79 23.65 -9.35
CA THR A 255 -14.78 23.76 -10.44
C THR A 255 -14.49 22.72 -11.52
N GLY A 256 -15.50 22.35 -12.31
CA GLY A 256 -15.45 21.22 -13.23
C GLY A 256 -16.13 19.97 -12.67
N SER A 257 -15.88 18.82 -13.28
CA SER A 257 -16.51 17.56 -12.86
C SER A 257 -15.58 16.35 -12.98
N VAL A 258 -15.63 15.49 -11.96
CA VAL A 258 -14.97 14.18 -11.95
C VAL A 258 -16.05 13.11 -12.03
N PHE A 259 -15.85 12.16 -12.93
CA PHE A 259 -16.72 11.02 -13.19
C PHE A 259 -15.96 9.74 -12.89
N ILE A 260 -16.63 8.82 -12.20
CA ILE A 260 -16.12 7.49 -11.88
C ILE A 260 -17.00 6.51 -12.64
N ASN A 261 -16.41 5.72 -13.54
CA ASN A 261 -17.13 4.80 -14.43
C ASN A 261 -18.31 5.48 -15.17
N GLY A 262 -18.09 6.72 -15.64
CA GLY A 262 -19.10 7.51 -16.34
C GLY A 262 -20.16 8.19 -15.46
N LYS A 263 -20.18 7.93 -14.15
CA LYS A 263 -21.12 8.55 -13.20
C LYS A 263 -20.47 9.69 -12.42
N ARG A 264 -21.20 10.77 -12.19
CA ARG A 264 -20.75 11.88 -11.33
C ARG A 264 -20.94 11.51 -9.85
N GLU A 265 -20.05 10.68 -9.33
CA GLU A 265 -20.06 10.24 -7.94
C GLU A 265 -18.84 10.76 -7.19
N SER A 266 -18.99 10.98 -5.88
CA SER A 266 -17.85 11.34 -5.03
C SER A 266 -16.89 10.16 -4.91
N ILE A 267 -15.60 10.42 -5.03
CA ILE A 267 -14.57 9.38 -4.85
C ILE A 267 -14.56 8.81 -3.42
N HIS A 268 -15.17 9.52 -2.47
CA HIS A 268 -15.33 9.08 -1.08
C HIS A 268 -16.18 7.80 -0.96
N SER A 269 -17.15 7.58 -1.85
CA SER A 269 -17.97 6.37 -1.90
C SER A 269 -17.12 5.11 -2.14
N TYR A 270 -15.96 5.27 -2.79
CA TYR A 270 -15.06 4.19 -3.20
C TYR A 270 -13.84 4.03 -2.29
N LYS A 271 -13.79 4.75 -1.15
CA LYS A 271 -12.66 4.75 -0.20
C LYS A 271 -12.21 3.35 0.26
N LYS A 272 -13.11 2.36 0.25
CA LYS A 272 -12.82 0.96 0.61
C LYS A 272 -12.01 0.18 -0.44
N ILE A 273 -11.96 0.68 -1.67
CA ILE A 273 -11.31 0.03 -2.82
C ILE A 273 -10.30 0.94 -3.53
N ILE A 274 -10.09 2.18 -3.05
CA ILE A 274 -9.12 3.14 -3.57
C ILE A 274 -7.97 3.33 -2.58
N GLY A 275 -6.74 3.12 -3.03
CA GLY A 275 -5.52 3.36 -2.26
C GLY A 275 -4.91 4.72 -2.59
N PHE A 276 -4.40 5.41 -1.58
CA PHE A 276 -3.68 6.67 -1.77
C PHE A 276 -2.38 6.66 -0.96
N VAL A 277 -1.25 6.71 -1.65
CA VAL A 277 0.09 6.79 -1.06
C VAL A 277 0.54 8.25 -1.08
N PRO A 278 0.64 8.93 0.09
CA PRO A 278 1.15 10.30 0.16
C PRO A 278 2.67 10.36 -0.12
N GLN A 279 3.15 11.58 -0.43
CA GLN A 279 4.57 11.84 -0.64
C GLN A 279 5.40 11.50 0.61
N ASP A 280 4.91 11.88 1.79
CA ASP A 280 5.55 11.59 3.09
C ASP A 280 5.37 10.12 3.51
N ASP A 281 6.46 9.54 4.02
CA ASP A 281 6.50 8.15 4.47
C ASP A 281 5.94 7.95 5.87
N ILE A 282 4.62 8.10 6.01
CA ILE A 282 3.90 8.02 7.30
C ILE A 282 3.66 6.55 7.68
N VAL A 283 4.57 5.94 8.44
CA VAL A 283 4.50 4.53 8.89
C VAL A 283 4.78 4.44 10.39
N HIS A 284 4.19 3.49 11.11
CA HIS A 284 4.49 3.31 12.54
C HIS A 284 5.93 2.80 12.74
N GLY A 285 6.78 3.64 13.33
CA GLY A 285 8.19 3.34 13.58
C GLY A 285 8.45 2.29 14.66
N ASN A 286 7.56 2.21 15.66
CA ASN A 286 7.65 1.26 16.78
C ASN A 286 7.13 -0.14 16.43
N LEU A 287 6.71 -0.34 15.18
CA LEU A 287 6.23 -1.62 14.65
C LEU A 287 7.21 -2.18 13.61
N THR A 288 7.22 -3.50 13.46
CA THR A 288 7.97 -4.16 12.37
C THR A 288 7.28 -3.92 11.03
N VAL A 289 8.00 -4.16 9.93
CA VAL A 289 7.44 -4.07 8.58
C VAL A 289 6.24 -5.00 8.42
N GLU A 290 6.38 -6.24 8.87
CA GLU A 290 5.31 -7.24 8.81
C GLU A 290 4.09 -6.83 9.65
N GLU A 291 4.28 -6.30 10.85
CA GLU A 291 3.17 -5.86 11.72
C GLU A 291 2.37 -4.71 11.12
N ASN A 292 3.05 -3.75 10.48
CA ASN A 292 2.42 -2.64 9.79
C ASN A 292 1.50 -3.15 8.66
N LEU A 293 2.03 -4.05 7.81
CA LEU A 293 1.27 -4.63 6.70
C LEU A 293 0.11 -5.50 7.20
N TRP A 294 0.33 -6.33 8.22
CA TRP A 294 -0.73 -7.14 8.84
C TRP A 294 -1.85 -6.31 9.45
N PHE A 295 -1.50 -5.20 10.09
CA PHE A 295 -2.49 -4.30 10.66
C PHE A 295 -3.37 -3.72 9.55
N SER A 296 -2.77 -3.21 8.47
CA SER A 296 -3.52 -2.71 7.31
C SER A 296 -4.41 -3.81 6.70
N ALA A 297 -3.87 -5.01 6.52
CA ALA A 297 -4.60 -6.18 6.00
C ALA A 297 -5.85 -6.50 6.83
N ARG A 298 -5.70 -6.57 8.16
CA ARG A 298 -6.80 -6.95 9.06
C ARG A 298 -7.93 -5.94 9.07
N CYS A 299 -7.63 -4.66 8.87
CA CYS A 299 -8.61 -3.57 8.91
C CYS A 299 -9.27 -3.30 7.54
N ARG A 300 -8.63 -3.66 6.42
CA ARG A 300 -9.07 -3.26 5.07
C ARG A 300 -9.47 -4.41 4.15
N LEU A 301 -8.96 -5.62 4.37
CA LEU A 301 -9.41 -6.79 3.62
C LEU A 301 -10.85 -7.17 4.01
N SER A 302 -11.54 -7.89 3.11
CA SER A 302 -12.91 -8.35 3.32
C SER A 302 -13.06 -9.13 4.63
N SER A 303 -14.12 -8.84 5.39
CA SER A 303 -14.39 -9.53 6.66
C SER A 303 -14.59 -11.04 6.49
N TYR A 304 -15.10 -11.47 5.33
CA TYR A 304 -15.39 -12.87 5.02
C TYR A 304 -14.18 -13.66 4.52
N MET A 305 -13.06 -12.98 4.19
CA MET A 305 -11.86 -13.64 3.70
C MET A 305 -11.27 -14.55 4.80
N PRO A 306 -11.01 -15.83 4.51
CA PRO A 306 -10.45 -16.76 5.49
C PRO A 306 -9.01 -16.37 5.83
N LYS A 307 -8.58 -16.71 7.06
CA LYS A 307 -7.21 -16.41 7.55
C LYS A 307 -6.09 -16.82 6.57
N PRO A 308 -6.08 -18.02 5.96
CA PRO A 308 -5.02 -18.40 5.03
C PRO A 308 -4.90 -17.50 3.81
N ASP A 309 -6.01 -17.03 3.25
CA ASP A 309 -5.98 -16.14 2.09
C ASP A 309 -5.48 -14.75 2.48
N ARG A 310 -5.78 -14.28 3.71
CA ARG A 310 -5.18 -13.04 4.24
C ARG A 310 -3.65 -13.15 4.37
N VAL A 311 -3.15 -14.32 4.82
CA VAL A 311 -1.70 -14.57 4.89
C VAL A 311 -1.09 -14.55 3.48
N LEU A 312 -1.75 -15.18 2.51
CA LEU A 312 -1.30 -15.19 1.12
C LEU A 312 -1.16 -13.77 0.55
N VAL A 313 -2.16 -12.90 0.75
CA VAL A 313 -2.12 -11.50 0.28
C VAL A 313 -0.93 -10.76 0.89
N VAL A 314 -0.73 -10.85 2.21
CA VAL A 314 0.37 -10.15 2.90
C VAL A 314 1.73 -10.66 2.42
N GLU A 315 1.92 -11.99 2.33
CA GLU A 315 3.19 -12.57 1.85
C GLU A 315 3.46 -12.18 0.39
N ARG A 316 2.43 -12.15 -0.47
CA ARG A 316 2.56 -11.71 -1.87
C ARG A 316 3.06 -10.26 -1.95
N VAL A 317 2.53 -9.36 -1.13
CA VAL A 317 2.96 -7.95 -1.12
C VAL A 317 4.37 -7.79 -0.56
N ILE A 318 4.73 -8.50 0.51
CA ILE A 318 6.11 -8.48 1.05
C ILE A 318 7.10 -8.98 0.00
N GLU A 319 6.75 -10.02 -0.74
CA GLU A 319 7.57 -10.55 -1.82
C GLU A 319 7.67 -9.60 -3.02
N SER A 320 6.55 -9.08 -3.53
CA SER A 320 6.55 -8.21 -4.73
C SER A 320 7.32 -6.91 -4.53
N LEU A 321 7.30 -6.37 -3.31
CA LEU A 321 8.05 -5.17 -2.94
C LEU A 321 9.50 -5.48 -2.50
N GLY A 322 9.91 -6.75 -2.44
CA GLY A 322 11.25 -7.16 -2.02
C GLY A 322 11.57 -6.78 -0.57
N LEU A 323 10.60 -6.92 0.34
CA LEU A 323 10.72 -6.59 1.76
C LEU A 323 11.09 -7.79 2.64
N GLN A 324 11.31 -8.97 2.05
CA GLN A 324 11.57 -10.22 2.78
C GLN A 324 12.75 -10.13 3.75
N ALA A 325 13.84 -9.45 3.38
CA ALA A 325 15.03 -9.32 4.22
C ALA A 325 14.82 -8.43 5.47
N VAL A 326 13.85 -7.52 5.44
CA VAL A 326 13.60 -6.53 6.51
C VAL A 326 12.24 -6.69 7.18
N ARG A 327 11.55 -7.80 6.92
CA ARG A 327 10.17 -8.03 7.36
C ARG A 327 9.98 -7.99 8.88
N ASP A 328 10.92 -8.60 9.60
CA ASP A 328 10.92 -8.71 11.06
C ASP A 328 11.66 -7.53 11.71
N SER A 329 12.21 -6.61 10.91
CA SER A 329 12.92 -5.43 11.39
C SER A 329 11.94 -4.31 11.75
N LEU A 330 12.23 -3.57 12.82
CA LEU A 330 11.52 -2.35 13.19
C LEU A 330 11.71 -1.28 12.11
N VAL A 331 10.62 -0.59 11.76
CA VAL A 331 10.66 0.50 10.77
C VAL A 331 11.56 1.64 11.27
N GLY A 332 11.54 1.90 12.58
CA GLY A 332 12.35 2.93 13.23
C GLY A 332 11.65 4.28 13.31
N THR A 333 12.00 5.04 14.33
CA THR A 333 11.54 6.42 14.55
C THR A 333 12.68 7.39 14.20
N VAL A 334 12.45 8.69 14.36
CA VAL A 334 13.53 9.70 14.21
C VAL A 334 14.63 9.47 15.24
N GLU A 335 14.27 9.02 16.45
CA GLU A 335 15.19 8.78 17.57
C GLU A 335 15.90 7.43 17.46
N LYS A 336 15.18 6.39 17.00
CA LYS A 336 15.72 5.03 16.87
C LYS A 336 15.85 4.64 15.41
N ARG A 337 17.09 4.47 14.96
CA ARG A 337 17.40 3.96 13.62
C ARG A 337 16.70 2.62 13.37
N GLY A 338 15.99 2.53 12.25
CA GLY A 338 15.38 1.30 11.75
C GLY A 338 15.78 1.02 10.30
N ILE A 339 14.81 0.68 9.46
CA ILE A 339 15.01 0.39 8.03
C ILE A 339 15.44 1.62 7.23
N SER A 340 16.01 1.39 6.04
CA SER A 340 16.42 2.47 5.13
C SER A 340 15.21 3.28 4.63
N GLY A 341 15.44 4.53 4.23
CA GLY A 341 14.39 5.39 3.67
C GLY A 341 13.68 4.74 2.47
N GLY A 342 14.44 4.15 1.55
CA GLY A 342 13.86 3.46 0.40
C GLY A 342 13.10 2.16 0.74
N GLN A 343 13.50 1.45 1.80
CA GLN A 343 12.70 0.33 2.33
C GLN A 343 11.40 0.87 2.94
N ARG A 344 11.45 1.97 3.69
CA ARG A 344 10.28 2.64 4.29
C ARG A 344 9.28 3.13 3.25
N LYS A 345 9.76 3.72 2.15
CA LYS A 345 8.94 4.11 0.99
C LYS A 345 8.20 2.92 0.38
N ARG A 346 8.87 1.77 0.26
CA ARG A 346 8.21 0.53 -0.20
C ARG A 346 7.19 0.00 0.81
N VAL A 347 7.46 0.07 2.11
CA VAL A 347 6.47 -0.27 3.15
C VAL A 347 5.25 0.65 3.07
N ASN A 348 5.48 1.95 2.87
CA ASN A 348 4.44 2.96 2.67
C ASN A 348 3.51 2.60 1.51
N VAL A 349 4.05 2.18 0.37
CA VAL A 349 3.27 1.65 -0.77
C VAL A 349 2.56 0.33 -0.40
N GLY A 350 3.25 -0.57 0.29
CA GLY A 350 2.71 -1.86 0.71
C GLY A 350 1.46 -1.74 1.61
N LEU A 351 1.39 -0.72 2.46
CA LEU A 351 0.21 -0.45 3.30
C LEU A 351 -1.07 -0.27 2.48
N GLU A 352 -0.96 0.30 1.27
CA GLU A 352 -2.09 0.48 0.34
C GLU A 352 -2.28 -0.73 -0.57
N MET A 353 -1.21 -1.38 -1.02
CA MET A 353 -1.30 -2.57 -1.88
C MET A 353 -1.93 -3.78 -1.19
N VAL A 354 -1.69 -3.95 0.12
CA VAL A 354 -2.23 -5.07 0.91
C VAL A 354 -3.76 -5.12 0.91
N MET A 355 -4.45 -4.01 0.65
CA MET A 355 -5.89 -4.03 0.57
C MET A 355 -6.43 -4.40 -0.83
N GLU A 356 -5.59 -4.84 -1.77
CA GLU A 356 -5.98 -5.15 -3.16
C GLU A 356 -6.83 -4.02 -3.79
N PRO A 357 -6.23 -2.83 -4.00
CA PRO A 357 -6.95 -1.66 -4.53
C PRO A 357 -7.37 -1.87 -5.99
N SER A 358 -8.49 -1.26 -6.37
CA SER A 358 -8.96 -1.16 -7.76
C SER A 358 -8.49 0.12 -8.44
N LEU A 359 -8.21 1.16 -7.66
CA LEU A 359 -7.48 2.36 -8.08
C LEU A 359 -6.41 2.66 -7.03
N LEU A 360 -5.17 2.82 -7.45
CA LEU A 360 -4.04 3.16 -6.60
C LEU A 360 -3.41 4.46 -7.10
N ILE A 361 -3.50 5.50 -6.26
CA ILE A 361 -2.89 6.80 -6.52
C ILE A 361 -1.63 6.91 -5.67
N LEU A 362 -0.49 7.22 -6.31
CA LEU A 362 0.80 7.36 -5.63
C LEU A 362 1.43 8.72 -5.91
N ASP A 363 1.80 9.42 -4.85
CA ASP A 363 2.51 10.69 -4.96
C ASP A 363 4.02 10.48 -4.75
N GLU A 364 4.78 10.61 -5.83
CA GLU A 364 6.24 10.44 -5.87
C GLU A 364 6.76 9.16 -5.19
N PRO A 365 6.27 7.95 -5.55
CA PRO A 365 6.66 6.70 -4.88
C PRO A 365 8.12 6.30 -5.15
N THR A 366 8.75 6.86 -6.20
CA THR A 366 10.15 6.59 -6.57
C THR A 366 11.14 7.60 -6.02
N SER A 367 10.67 8.66 -5.34
CA SER A 367 11.56 9.67 -4.75
C SER A 367 12.38 9.05 -3.60
N GLY A 368 13.69 9.30 -3.60
CA GLY A 368 14.62 8.76 -2.60
C GLY A 368 14.96 7.27 -2.76
N LEU A 369 14.53 6.61 -3.84
CA LEU A 369 14.92 5.24 -4.19
C LEU A 369 16.14 5.23 -5.13
N ASP A 370 16.95 4.18 -5.01
CA ASP A 370 17.93 3.84 -6.04
C ASP A 370 17.23 3.31 -7.31
N SER A 371 17.95 3.30 -8.43
CA SER A 371 17.40 2.86 -9.73
C SER A 371 16.88 1.42 -9.70
N SER A 372 17.57 0.52 -8.98
CA SER A 372 17.18 -0.89 -8.89
C SER A 372 15.91 -1.08 -8.04
N SER A 373 15.81 -0.40 -6.89
CA SER A 373 14.59 -0.43 -6.06
C SER A 373 13.42 0.25 -6.76
N SER A 374 13.65 1.32 -7.51
CA SER A 374 12.63 2.00 -8.31
C SER A 374 12.06 1.08 -9.38
N LEU A 375 12.93 0.34 -10.08
CA LEU A 375 12.52 -0.65 -11.08
C LEU A 375 11.71 -1.79 -10.45
N LEU A 376 12.14 -2.28 -9.28
CA LEU A 376 11.40 -3.31 -8.55
C LEU A 376 9.99 -2.82 -8.15
N LEU A 377 9.89 -1.58 -7.67
CA LEU A 377 8.61 -0.96 -7.31
C LEU A 377 7.69 -0.79 -8.53
N LEU A 378 8.20 -0.22 -9.63
CA LEU A 378 7.40 -0.09 -10.86
C LEU A 378 6.99 -1.44 -11.43
N ARG A 379 7.83 -2.49 -11.29
CA ARG A 379 7.43 -3.85 -11.62
C ARG A 379 6.26 -4.27 -10.74
N ALA A 380 6.35 -4.15 -9.42
CA ALA A 380 5.24 -4.51 -8.52
C ALA A 380 3.94 -3.76 -8.87
N LEU A 381 4.01 -2.46 -9.18
CA LEU A 381 2.86 -1.67 -9.62
C LEU A 381 2.31 -2.19 -10.95
N ARG A 382 3.15 -2.43 -11.96
CA ARG A 382 2.70 -2.98 -13.24
C ARG A 382 2.00 -4.33 -13.07
N TRP A 383 2.45 -5.16 -12.14
CA TRP A 383 1.79 -6.43 -11.83
C TRP A 383 0.40 -6.23 -11.21
N GLU A 384 0.22 -5.25 -10.33
CA GLU A 384 -1.11 -4.88 -9.84
C GLU A 384 -2.02 -4.33 -10.95
N ALA A 385 -1.47 -3.54 -11.88
CA ALA A 385 -2.22 -3.04 -13.02
C ALA A 385 -2.69 -4.19 -13.93
N LEU A 386 -1.83 -5.18 -14.19
CA LEU A 386 -2.18 -6.36 -14.98
C LEU A 386 -3.30 -7.20 -14.34
N ASP A 387 -3.41 -7.19 -13.00
CA ASP A 387 -4.52 -7.83 -12.27
C ASP A 387 -5.83 -7.00 -12.31
N GLY A 388 -5.83 -5.89 -13.06
CA GLY A 388 -6.99 -5.04 -13.32
C GLY A 388 -7.06 -3.77 -12.47
N ALA A 389 -6.04 -3.47 -11.66
CA ALA A 389 -5.98 -2.20 -10.94
C ALA A 389 -5.72 -1.03 -11.90
N ASN A 390 -6.29 0.13 -11.59
CA ASN A 390 -5.93 1.40 -12.21
C ASN A 390 -4.81 2.04 -11.38
N ILE A 391 -3.68 2.39 -11.98
CA ILE A 391 -2.55 2.98 -11.25
C ILE A 391 -2.24 4.36 -11.79
N CYS A 392 -2.25 5.36 -10.92
CA CYS A 392 -1.85 6.72 -11.24
C CYS A 392 -0.70 7.13 -10.32
N THR A 393 0.45 7.49 -10.89
CA THR A 393 1.62 7.87 -10.11
C THR A 393 2.17 9.21 -10.55
N VAL A 394 2.45 10.11 -9.61
CA VAL A 394 3.32 11.26 -9.88
C VAL A 394 4.75 10.80 -9.85
N VAL A 395 5.51 11.10 -10.90
CA VAL A 395 6.93 10.77 -10.99
C VAL A 395 7.70 12.08 -10.95
N HIS A 396 8.51 12.26 -9.92
CA HIS A 396 9.48 13.33 -9.86
C HIS A 396 10.82 12.79 -10.34
N GLN A 397 11.35 13.35 -11.42
CA GLN A 397 12.66 12.93 -11.91
C GLN A 397 13.76 13.49 -11.00
N PRO A 398 14.78 12.70 -10.60
CA PRO A 398 16.09 13.27 -10.31
C PRO A 398 16.67 13.80 -11.63
N ARG A 399 16.96 15.10 -11.71
CA ARG A 399 17.58 15.70 -12.91
C ARG A 399 18.82 14.90 -13.31
N GLN A 400 18.86 14.41 -14.55
CA GLN A 400 20.06 13.80 -15.15
C GLN A 400 21.29 14.69 -14.98
N VAL A 401 21.05 16.00 -15.09
CA VAL A 401 22.05 17.06 -14.98
C VAL A 401 22.79 17.05 -13.64
N PHE A 402 22.16 16.79 -12.49
CA PHE A 402 22.90 16.77 -11.22
C PHE A 402 23.75 15.52 -11.03
N ALA A 403 23.33 14.37 -11.57
CA ALA A 403 24.13 13.15 -11.54
C ALA A 403 25.32 13.26 -12.49
N ILE A 404 25.10 13.76 -13.71
CA ILE A 404 26.15 14.03 -14.68
C ILE A 404 27.09 15.13 -14.14
N ILE A 405 26.58 16.27 -13.66
CA ILE A 405 27.42 17.32 -13.05
C ILE A 405 28.17 16.78 -11.85
N ARG A 406 27.59 15.93 -10.99
CA ARG A 406 28.33 15.35 -9.86
C ARG A 406 29.44 14.41 -10.33
N VAL A 407 29.18 13.59 -11.35
CA VAL A 407 30.19 12.73 -11.97
C VAL A 407 31.28 13.59 -12.63
N GLN A 408 30.89 14.62 -13.39
CA GLN A 408 31.77 15.59 -14.08
C GLN A 408 32.59 16.43 -13.11
N TRP A 409 32.00 16.83 -11.98
CA TRP A 409 32.62 17.64 -10.93
C TRP A 409 33.56 16.79 -10.09
N LEU A 410 33.24 15.52 -9.82
CA LEU A 410 34.20 14.55 -9.27
C LEU A 410 35.36 14.35 -10.25
N THR A 411 35.10 14.26 -11.56
CA THR A 411 36.18 14.19 -12.57
C THR A 411 37.07 15.43 -12.57
N SER A 412 36.48 16.61 -12.37
CA SER A 412 37.18 17.90 -12.38
C SER A 412 37.88 18.24 -11.06
N ARG A 413 37.46 17.67 -9.92
CA ARG A 413 38.06 17.96 -8.60
C ARG A 413 39.26 17.07 -8.28
N GLU A 414 39.28 15.84 -8.79
CA GLU A 414 40.33 14.87 -8.47
C GLU A 414 41.48 14.82 -9.49
N ASN A 415 41.46 15.60 -10.58
CA ASN A 415 42.48 15.56 -11.65
C ASN A 415 42.79 14.10 -12.04
N LEU A 416 41.75 13.30 -12.30
CA LEU A 416 41.89 11.88 -12.63
C LEU A 416 42.58 11.76 -14.01
N THR A 417 43.89 11.54 -14.00
CA THR A 417 44.75 11.44 -15.19
C THR A 417 44.72 10.06 -15.84
N ASN A 418 44.04 9.09 -15.25
CA ASN A 418 44.01 7.71 -15.74
C ASN A 418 42.79 7.45 -16.64
N ASN A 419 43.03 6.95 -17.85
CA ASN A 419 41.99 6.57 -18.86
C ASN A 419 40.91 5.61 -18.30
N ILE A 420 41.22 4.83 -17.26
CA ILE A 420 40.29 3.87 -16.65
C ILE A 420 39.22 4.59 -15.84
N GLU A 421 39.58 5.64 -15.10
CA GLU A 421 38.64 6.37 -14.22
C GLU A 421 37.68 7.25 -15.02
N THR A 422 38.17 7.84 -16.12
CA THR A 422 37.33 8.53 -17.12
C THR A 422 36.40 7.54 -17.84
N ALA A 423 36.87 6.34 -18.17
CA ALA A 423 36.02 5.30 -18.74
C ALA A 423 34.93 4.83 -17.77
N ILE A 424 35.25 4.64 -16.48
CA ILE A 424 34.27 4.29 -15.43
C ILE A 424 33.22 5.39 -15.28
N CYS A 425 33.61 6.67 -15.28
CA CYS A 425 32.67 7.80 -15.22
C CYS A 425 31.75 7.86 -16.43
N SER A 426 32.28 7.65 -17.64
CA SER A 426 31.50 7.57 -18.89
C SER A 426 30.53 6.38 -18.88
N TYR A 427 30.95 5.23 -18.37
CA TYR A 427 30.11 4.05 -18.22
C TYR A 427 29.00 4.26 -17.19
N ALA A 428 29.31 4.88 -16.05
CA ALA A 428 28.34 5.19 -15.01
C ALA A 428 27.24 6.15 -15.52
N SER A 429 27.62 7.14 -16.33
CA SER A 429 26.67 8.04 -17.00
C SER A 429 25.74 7.28 -17.95
N LYS A 430 26.28 6.40 -18.81
CA LYS A 430 25.49 5.52 -19.69
C LYS A 430 24.55 4.60 -18.93
N VAL A 431 25.00 4.01 -17.81
CA VAL A 431 24.16 3.12 -17.01
C VAL A 431 22.99 3.87 -16.36
N LEU A 432 23.21 5.10 -15.88
CA LEU A 432 22.13 5.93 -15.34
C LEU A 432 21.08 6.33 -16.40
N GLU A 433 21.53 6.63 -17.62
CA GLU A 433 20.68 6.96 -18.77
C GLU A 433 19.76 5.78 -19.15
N ILE A 434 20.34 4.58 -19.30
CA ILE A 434 19.59 3.36 -19.63
C ILE A 434 18.53 3.07 -18.56
N CYS A 435 18.85 3.31 -17.29
CA CYS A 435 17.92 3.06 -16.19
C CYS A 435 16.70 3.99 -16.22
N THR A 436 16.89 5.28 -16.51
CA THR A 436 15.77 6.26 -16.50
C THR A 436 14.84 6.10 -17.70
N TYR A 437 15.40 5.84 -18.88
CA TYR A 437 14.61 5.54 -20.08
C TYR A 437 13.83 4.21 -19.94
N ALA A 438 14.43 3.20 -19.30
CA ALA A 438 13.75 1.94 -19.02
C ALA A 438 12.53 2.15 -18.10
N LEU A 439 12.61 3.03 -17.10
CA LEU A 439 11.47 3.35 -16.23
C LEU A 439 10.36 4.06 -17.01
N PHE A 440 10.70 5.00 -17.91
CA PHE A 440 9.70 5.70 -18.72
C PHE A 440 8.88 4.75 -19.60
N LYS A 441 9.54 3.78 -20.24
CA LYS A 441 8.88 2.74 -21.05
C LYS A 441 7.97 1.79 -20.26
N MET A 442 8.00 1.83 -18.93
CA MET A 442 7.09 1.02 -18.11
C MET A 442 5.69 1.59 -17.99
N PHE A 443 5.50 2.87 -18.28
CA PHE A 443 4.20 3.55 -18.21
C PHE A 443 3.41 3.35 -19.52
N ASP A 444 2.09 3.22 -19.39
CA ASP A 444 1.19 3.06 -20.53
C ASP A 444 0.67 4.42 -21.03
N ASP A 445 0.36 5.31 -20.07
CA ASP A 445 -0.15 6.66 -20.31
C ASP A 445 0.69 7.71 -19.58
N LEU A 446 0.74 8.91 -20.16
CA LEU A 446 1.43 10.08 -19.65
C LEU A 446 0.47 11.26 -19.57
N ILE A 447 0.46 11.95 -18.43
CA ILE A 447 -0.16 13.25 -18.22
C ILE A 447 0.97 14.25 -17.96
N LEU A 448 1.22 15.14 -18.91
CA LEU A 448 2.24 16.18 -18.80
C LEU A 448 1.61 17.52 -18.48
N LEU A 449 1.99 18.09 -17.34
CA LEU A 449 1.51 19.38 -16.86
C LEU A 449 2.58 20.47 -17.02
N ALA A 450 2.16 21.68 -17.37
CA ALA A 450 2.98 22.90 -17.37
C ALA A 450 2.80 23.71 -16.07
N LYS A 451 3.69 24.69 -15.86
CA LYS A 451 3.52 25.71 -14.81
C LYS A 451 2.16 26.39 -14.96
N GLY A 452 1.51 26.67 -13.82
CA GLY A 452 0.15 27.20 -13.79
C GLY A 452 -0.95 26.14 -13.89
N GLY A 453 -0.58 24.85 -13.91
CA GLY A 453 -1.54 23.76 -13.80
C GLY A 453 -2.37 23.53 -15.06
N LEU A 454 -1.71 23.67 -16.21
CA LEU A 454 -2.28 23.46 -17.54
C LEU A 454 -1.78 22.14 -18.12
N THR A 455 -2.62 21.47 -18.92
CA THR A 455 -2.25 20.20 -19.57
C THR A 455 -1.55 20.48 -20.91
N VAL A 456 -0.43 19.81 -21.14
CA VAL A 456 0.35 19.90 -22.39
C VAL A 456 0.18 18.66 -23.25
N TYR A 457 0.06 17.51 -22.60
CA TYR A 457 -0.15 16.23 -23.26
C TYR A 457 -0.89 15.29 -22.30
N HIS A 458 -1.82 14.53 -22.84
CA HIS A 458 -2.44 13.42 -22.13
C HIS A 458 -2.77 12.31 -23.13
N GLY A 459 -2.09 11.17 -22.99
CA GLY A 459 -2.25 10.06 -23.92
C GLY A 459 -1.21 8.95 -23.70
N SER A 460 -1.10 8.04 -24.66
CA SER A 460 -0.15 6.93 -24.54
C SER A 460 1.30 7.41 -24.60
N VAL A 461 2.17 6.77 -23.82
CA VAL A 461 3.62 7.05 -23.82
C VAL A 461 4.25 6.84 -25.20
N LYS A 462 3.74 5.92 -26.03
CA LYS A 462 4.31 5.66 -27.36
C LYS A 462 4.12 6.81 -28.35
N LYS A 463 3.01 7.55 -28.22
CA LYS A 463 2.61 8.62 -29.15
C LYS A 463 3.10 10.01 -28.74
N VAL A 464 3.78 10.12 -27.59
CA VAL A 464 4.23 11.41 -27.08
C VAL A 464 5.30 12.02 -27.99
N GLU A 465 6.24 11.20 -28.45
CA GLU A 465 7.33 11.64 -29.33
C GLU A 465 6.77 12.07 -30.69
N GLU A 466 5.80 11.33 -31.25
CA GLU A 466 5.08 11.69 -32.48
C GLU A 466 4.33 13.02 -32.34
N TYR A 467 3.63 13.24 -31.22
CA TYR A 467 2.91 14.50 -30.97
C TYR A 467 3.86 15.71 -30.90
N PHE A 468 4.95 15.60 -30.14
CA PHE A 468 5.92 16.71 -30.05
C PHE A 468 6.69 16.91 -31.36
N ALA A 469 7.00 15.84 -32.10
CA ALA A 469 7.59 15.94 -33.42
C ALA A 469 6.67 16.69 -34.41
N GLY A 470 5.35 16.45 -34.34
CA GLY A 470 4.34 17.19 -35.11
C GLY A 470 4.28 18.70 -34.77
N LEU A 471 4.77 19.10 -33.59
CA LEU A 471 4.91 20.51 -33.19
C LEU A 471 6.29 21.10 -33.57
N GLY A 472 7.16 20.33 -34.22
CA GLY A 472 8.53 20.71 -34.55
C GLY A 472 9.54 20.51 -33.42
N ILE A 473 9.17 19.79 -32.36
CA ILE A 473 10.02 19.47 -31.21
C ILE A 473 10.51 18.03 -31.37
N SER A 474 11.71 17.86 -31.92
CA SER A 474 12.38 16.56 -31.98
C SER A 474 13.24 16.33 -30.75
N VAL A 475 13.19 15.13 -30.18
CA VAL A 475 14.06 14.73 -29.07
C VAL A 475 15.43 14.36 -29.65
N PRO A 476 16.54 14.97 -29.19
CA PRO A 476 17.88 14.60 -29.63
C PRO A 476 18.24 13.15 -29.26
N ASP A 477 19.10 12.53 -30.08
CA ASP A 477 19.67 11.22 -29.75
C ASP A 477 20.40 11.28 -28.39
N ARG A 478 20.16 10.28 -27.53
CA ARG A 478 20.76 10.15 -26.19
C ARG A 478 20.25 11.16 -25.14
N VAL A 479 19.05 11.70 -25.35
CA VAL A 479 18.32 12.43 -24.31
C VAL A 479 17.05 11.66 -23.97
N ASN A 480 16.75 11.54 -22.68
CA ASN A 480 15.51 10.91 -22.26
C ASN A 480 14.32 11.83 -22.60
N PRO A 481 13.32 11.36 -23.37
CA PRO A 481 12.22 12.20 -23.86
C PRO A 481 11.48 13.01 -22.78
N PRO A 482 11.10 12.43 -21.62
CA PRO A 482 10.41 13.18 -20.56
C PRO A 482 11.23 14.33 -20.00
N ASP A 483 12.55 14.13 -19.87
CA ASP A 483 13.45 15.17 -19.37
C ASP A 483 13.53 16.33 -20.36
N HIS A 484 13.66 16.00 -21.65
CA HIS A 484 13.66 17.00 -22.71
C HIS A 484 12.36 17.83 -22.74
N PHE A 485 11.19 17.19 -22.63
CA PHE A 485 9.92 17.90 -22.61
C PHE A 485 9.76 18.77 -21.36
N ILE A 486 10.21 18.31 -20.20
CA ILE A 486 10.17 19.11 -18.97
C ILE A 486 11.12 20.31 -19.06
N ASP A 487 12.32 20.15 -19.61
CA ASP A 487 13.29 21.24 -19.79
C ASP A 487 12.77 22.34 -20.72
N ILE A 488 12.04 21.97 -21.77
CA ILE A 488 11.33 22.91 -22.64
C ILE A 488 10.22 23.64 -21.86
N LEU A 489 9.45 22.93 -21.02
CA LEU A 489 8.40 23.51 -20.19
C LEU A 489 8.96 24.41 -19.07
N GLU A 490 10.17 24.17 -18.59
CA GLU A 490 10.87 25.06 -17.65
C GLU A 490 11.45 26.30 -18.34
N GLY A 491 11.61 26.27 -19.67
CA GLY A 491 12.25 27.31 -20.46
C GLY A 491 13.77 27.24 -20.45
N ILE A 492 14.34 26.10 -20.03
CA ILE A 492 15.80 25.86 -19.98
C ILE A 492 16.33 25.59 -21.39
N VAL A 493 15.59 24.79 -22.16
CA VAL A 493 15.91 24.46 -23.55
C VAL A 493 14.92 25.19 -24.44
N LYS A 494 15.43 26.03 -25.34
CA LYS A 494 14.60 26.61 -26.40
C LYS A 494 14.48 25.57 -27.52
N PRO A 495 13.26 25.30 -28.02
CA PRO A 495 13.12 24.48 -29.21
C PRO A 495 13.87 25.12 -30.39
N SER A 496 14.29 24.29 -31.34
CA SER A 496 15.10 24.62 -32.51
C SER A 496 14.77 25.99 -33.11
N ALA A 497 15.80 26.75 -33.51
CA ALA A 497 15.72 28.13 -34.01
C ALA A 497 14.78 28.37 -35.21
N SER A 498 14.22 27.32 -35.82
CA SER A 498 13.27 27.37 -36.95
C SER A 498 11.79 27.39 -36.54
N THR A 499 11.47 27.19 -35.26
CA THR A 499 10.09 27.08 -34.77
C THR A 499 9.82 28.04 -33.62
N ASP A 500 8.99 29.05 -33.86
CA ASP A 500 8.62 30.13 -32.92
C ASP A 500 7.65 29.66 -31.80
N VAL A 501 7.91 28.47 -31.25
CA VAL A 501 7.06 27.80 -30.24
C VAL A 501 7.56 28.13 -28.85
N SER A 502 6.87 29.03 -28.16
CA SER A 502 7.18 29.33 -26.76
C SER A 502 6.52 28.32 -25.79
N SER A 503 7.16 28.08 -24.64
CA SER A 503 6.67 27.14 -23.61
C SER A 503 5.24 27.45 -23.13
N ASN A 504 4.85 28.72 -23.14
CA ASN A 504 3.51 29.18 -22.77
C ASN A 504 2.42 28.86 -23.82
N GLN A 505 2.81 28.59 -25.07
CA GLN A 505 1.88 28.25 -26.15
C GLN A 505 1.54 26.76 -26.20
N LEU A 506 2.40 25.89 -25.65
CA LEU A 506 2.21 24.44 -25.69
C LEU A 506 0.88 23.98 -25.07
N PRO A 507 0.44 24.49 -23.90
CA PRO A 507 -0.86 24.11 -23.36
C PRO A 507 -2.04 24.60 -24.23
N ILE A 508 -1.90 25.77 -24.87
CA ILE A 508 -2.93 26.32 -25.76
C ILE A 508 -3.07 25.45 -27.01
N ARG A 509 -1.94 25.01 -27.59
CA ARG A 509 -1.94 24.08 -28.73
C ARG A 509 -2.58 22.74 -28.40
N TRP A 510 -2.35 22.21 -27.19
CA TRP A 510 -3.04 21.00 -26.72
C TRP A 510 -4.56 21.19 -26.62
N MET A 511 -5.01 22.35 -26.14
CA MET A 511 -6.43 22.69 -26.08
C MET A 511 -7.04 22.76 -27.49
N PHE A 512 -6.37 23.42 -28.45
CA PHE A 512 -6.81 23.46 -29.84
C PHE A 512 -6.87 22.06 -30.49
N HIS A 513 -5.81 21.26 -30.32
CA HIS A 513 -5.73 19.91 -30.88
C HIS A 513 -6.91 19.02 -30.46
N ASN A 514 -7.43 19.21 -29.24
CA ASN A 514 -8.54 18.41 -28.70
C ASN A 514 -9.90 19.14 -28.69
N GLY A 515 -9.97 20.39 -29.18
CA GLY A 515 -11.18 21.21 -29.16
C GLY A 515 -11.67 21.61 -27.76
N TYR A 516 -10.77 21.80 -26.80
CA TYR A 516 -11.12 22.21 -25.42
C TYR A 516 -11.30 23.73 -25.30
N PRO A 517 -12.19 24.20 -24.39
CA PRO A 517 -12.43 25.63 -24.20
C PRO A 517 -11.21 26.34 -23.60
N ILE A 518 -10.78 27.43 -24.26
CA ILE A 518 -9.63 28.22 -23.83
C ILE A 518 -10.11 29.31 -22.84
N PRO A 519 -9.50 29.42 -21.65
CA PRO A 519 -9.78 30.48 -20.69
C PRO A 519 -9.67 31.90 -21.30
N PRO A 520 -10.55 32.84 -20.91
CA PRO A 520 -10.61 34.17 -21.52
C PRO A 520 -9.31 34.99 -21.39
N ASP A 521 -8.53 34.76 -20.33
CA ASP A 521 -7.23 35.40 -20.10
C ASP A 521 -6.12 34.89 -21.05
N MET A 522 -6.32 33.73 -21.69
CA MET A 522 -5.35 33.13 -22.61
C MET A 522 -5.73 33.31 -24.09
N GLN A 523 -6.90 33.89 -24.38
CA GLN A 523 -7.40 34.06 -25.74
C GLN A 523 -6.56 35.03 -26.59
N GLN A 524 -5.94 36.06 -25.97
CA GLN A 524 -5.04 36.98 -26.67
C GLN A 524 -3.79 36.28 -27.20
N ASN A 525 -3.21 35.36 -26.40
CA ASN A 525 -2.10 34.51 -26.83
C ASN A 525 -2.54 33.45 -27.84
N ALA A 526 -3.80 32.99 -27.79
CA ALA A 526 -4.37 32.06 -28.76
C ALA A 526 -4.63 32.71 -30.14
N ALA A 527 -5.02 33.99 -30.18
CA ALA A 527 -5.26 34.74 -31.42
C ALA A 527 -3.99 34.88 -32.28
N GLY A 528 -2.82 35.08 -31.65
CA GLY A 528 -1.53 35.11 -32.35
C GLY A 528 -1.10 33.74 -32.91
N ILE A 529 -1.54 32.63 -32.31
CA ILE A 529 -1.28 31.27 -32.80
C ILE A 529 -2.19 30.93 -33.98
N ALA A 530 -3.47 31.32 -33.92
CA ALA A 530 -4.43 31.13 -35.01
C ALA A 530 -4.01 31.88 -36.30
N SER A 531 -3.30 33.01 -36.18
CA SER A 531 -2.71 33.72 -37.32
C SER A 531 -1.46 33.04 -37.89
N SER A 532 -0.73 32.24 -37.11
CA SER A 532 0.45 31.46 -37.54
C SER A 532 0.06 30.11 -38.15
N SER A 533 -1.11 29.57 -37.80
CA SER A 533 -1.64 28.30 -38.32
C SER A 533 -2.53 28.47 -39.57
N ARG A 534 -2.11 29.28 -40.56
CA ARG A 534 -2.64 29.15 -41.92
C ARG A 534 -1.92 27.99 -42.60
N VAL A 535 -2.42 26.78 -42.39
CA VAL A 535 -2.24 25.70 -43.36
C VAL A 535 -3.01 26.12 -44.63
N PRO A 536 -2.45 25.99 -45.84
CA PRO A 536 -3.14 26.39 -47.06
C PRO A 536 -4.38 25.51 -47.25
N ASN A 537 -5.55 26.12 -47.16
CA ASN A 537 -6.76 25.53 -47.72
C ASN A 537 -6.54 25.39 -49.24
N SER A 538 -6.62 24.16 -49.71
CA SER A 538 -6.65 23.79 -51.11
C SER A 538 -7.68 24.61 -51.88
N LEU A 539 -7.21 25.33 -52.91
CA LEU A 539 -8.02 25.89 -53.99
C LEU A 539 -8.74 24.76 -54.75
N GLY A 540 -9.94 25.05 -55.24
CA GLY A 540 -10.74 24.12 -56.04
C GLY A 540 -10.15 23.79 -57.41
N GLY A 541 -10.64 22.69 -57.98
CA GLY A 541 -10.40 22.29 -59.37
C GLY A 541 -10.70 20.81 -59.63
N THR A 542 -11.90 20.53 -60.16
CA THR A 542 -12.21 19.62 -61.29
C THR A 542 -11.37 18.37 -61.60
N ASP A 543 -12.09 17.24 -61.72
CA ASP A 543 -11.94 16.08 -62.63
C ASP A 543 -10.64 15.89 -63.45
N ASN A 544 -9.95 14.75 -63.25
CA ASN A 544 -9.74 13.66 -64.24
C ASN A 544 -8.51 12.76 -63.95
N THR A 545 -8.77 11.44 -63.92
CA THR A 545 -8.00 10.26 -64.42
C THR A 545 -6.49 10.02 -64.17
N LEU A 546 -6.20 8.76 -63.77
CA LEU A 546 -4.93 7.97 -63.79
C LEU A 546 -3.78 8.51 -62.91
N SER A 547 -3.00 7.76 -62.11
CA SER A 547 -2.57 6.34 -62.02
C SER A 547 -1.94 6.11 -60.63
N GLY A 548 -2.09 4.92 -60.00
CA GLY A 548 -1.54 4.61 -58.65
C GLY A 548 -0.04 4.26 -58.62
N PRO A 549 0.48 3.51 -57.62
CA PRO A 549 0.16 3.42 -56.18
C PRO A 549 1.41 3.69 -55.29
N ASP A 550 1.27 4.11 -54.03
CA ASP A 550 2.32 3.97 -52.99
C ASP A 550 1.69 4.12 -51.58
N ASP A 551 1.00 3.08 -51.13
CA ASP A 551 0.49 2.97 -49.76
C ASP A 551 1.58 2.43 -48.82
N TYR A 552 2.23 3.32 -48.07
CA TYR A 552 3.04 2.96 -46.90
C TYR A 552 2.22 3.03 -45.61
N SER A 553 1.95 1.84 -45.05
CA SER A 553 2.05 1.51 -43.61
C SER A 553 0.90 1.77 -42.62
N PHE A 554 -0.36 1.58 -43.02
CA PHE A 554 -1.45 1.27 -42.06
C PHE A 554 -1.31 -0.15 -41.47
N ALA A 555 -0.82 -1.10 -42.28
CA ALA A 555 -0.62 -2.49 -41.86
C ALA A 555 0.49 -2.66 -40.81
N GLY A 556 1.52 -1.82 -40.84
CA GLY A 556 2.60 -1.81 -39.84
C GLY A 556 2.14 -1.24 -38.48
N GLU A 557 1.28 -0.21 -38.52
CA GLU A 557 0.64 0.42 -37.36
C GLU A 557 -0.26 -0.58 -36.62
N LEU A 558 -1.08 -1.31 -37.38
CA LEU A 558 -1.95 -2.35 -36.86
C LEU A 558 -1.15 -3.56 -36.33
N TRP A 559 -0.02 -3.92 -36.96
CA TRP A 559 0.84 -5.00 -36.48
C TRP A 559 1.60 -4.65 -35.20
N GLN A 560 2.09 -3.42 -35.03
CA GLN A 560 2.74 -3.01 -33.79
C GLN A 560 1.74 -2.88 -32.62
N ASP A 561 0.53 -2.38 -32.89
CA ASP A 561 -0.54 -2.36 -31.91
C ASP A 561 -1.04 -3.77 -31.59
N VAL A 562 -1.13 -4.68 -32.56
CA VAL A 562 -1.43 -6.09 -32.32
C VAL A 562 -0.30 -6.76 -31.55
N LYS A 563 0.98 -6.53 -31.88
CA LYS A 563 2.11 -7.16 -31.20
C LYS A 563 2.20 -6.71 -29.74
N SER A 564 1.97 -5.42 -29.47
CA SER A 564 1.96 -4.90 -28.10
C SER A 564 0.68 -5.24 -27.32
N ASN A 565 -0.48 -5.31 -27.98
CA ASN A 565 -1.70 -5.87 -27.39
C ASN A 565 -1.58 -7.38 -27.17
N VAL A 566 -0.81 -8.10 -27.97
CA VAL A 566 -0.53 -9.54 -27.82
C VAL A 566 0.50 -9.78 -26.72
N GLU A 567 1.48 -8.90 -26.53
CA GLU A 567 2.38 -8.92 -25.36
C GLU A 567 1.61 -8.58 -24.06
N LEU A 568 0.71 -7.59 -24.09
CA LEU A 568 -0.19 -7.27 -22.97
C LEU A 568 -1.20 -8.40 -22.73
N LYS A 569 -1.81 -8.98 -23.77
CA LYS A 569 -2.69 -10.15 -23.66
C LYS A 569 -1.93 -11.37 -23.16
N ARG A 570 -0.68 -11.58 -23.57
CA ARG A 570 0.20 -12.62 -23.02
C ARG A 570 0.34 -12.47 -21.51
N HIS A 571 0.43 -11.23 -20.99
CA HIS A 571 0.43 -10.95 -19.55
C HIS A 571 -0.96 -11.03 -18.87
N TYR A 572 -2.04 -10.70 -19.58
CA TYR A 572 -3.42 -10.80 -19.10
C TYR A 572 -3.87 -12.26 -18.94
N ILE A 573 -3.54 -13.10 -19.91
CA ILE A 573 -3.84 -14.53 -19.97
C ILE A 573 -3.00 -15.30 -18.94
N GLN A 574 -1.77 -14.84 -18.68
CA GLN A 574 -0.82 -15.42 -17.71
C GLN A 574 -1.38 -15.59 -16.31
N HIS A 575 -2.39 -14.83 -15.91
CA HIS A 575 -2.89 -14.81 -14.54
C HIS A 575 -4.21 -15.54 -14.32
N ASN A 576 -4.83 -16.16 -15.34
CA ASN A 576 -6.18 -16.76 -15.27
C ASN A 576 -6.38 -17.99 -14.32
N PHE A 577 -5.44 -18.31 -13.42
CA PHE A 577 -5.52 -19.47 -12.53
C PHE A 577 -5.79 -19.21 -11.03
N LEU A 578 -6.03 -17.97 -10.59
CA LEU A 578 -6.38 -17.67 -9.19
C LEU A 578 -7.83 -17.20 -9.05
N LYS A 579 -8.57 -17.84 -8.15
CA LYS A 579 -9.95 -17.52 -7.81
C LYS A 579 -9.98 -16.15 -7.11
N SER A 580 -10.16 -15.04 -7.83
CA SER A 580 -10.39 -13.74 -7.19
C SER A 580 -11.89 -13.46 -7.08
N THR A 581 -12.24 -12.90 -5.93
CA THR A 581 -13.62 -12.53 -5.58
C THR A 581 -13.92 -11.13 -6.11
N ASP A 582 -15.12 -10.92 -6.66
CA ASP A 582 -15.59 -9.56 -6.95
C ASP A 582 -15.50 -8.68 -5.68
N LEU A 583 -14.80 -7.55 -5.80
CA LEU A 583 -14.56 -6.61 -4.71
C LEU A 583 -15.56 -5.44 -4.68
N SER A 584 -16.53 -5.42 -5.62
CA SER A 584 -17.52 -4.34 -5.77
C SER A 584 -18.31 -4.05 -4.48
N ASN A 585 -18.70 -5.09 -3.76
CA ASN A 585 -19.46 -5.03 -2.50
C ASN A 585 -18.59 -5.33 -1.27
N ARG A 586 -17.33 -4.84 -1.24
CA ARG A 586 -16.41 -5.10 -0.14
C ARG A 586 -16.94 -4.56 1.20
N ILE A 587 -17.20 -5.48 2.12
CA ILE A 587 -17.51 -5.18 3.52
C ILE A 587 -16.21 -5.27 4.33
N THR A 588 -15.74 -4.12 4.80
CA THR A 588 -14.63 -4.03 5.75
C THR A 588 -15.08 -4.50 7.14
N PRO A 589 -14.16 -4.98 7.99
CA PRO A 589 -14.48 -5.39 9.35
C PRO A 589 -15.19 -4.26 10.11
N GLY A 590 -16.21 -4.63 10.89
CA GLY A 590 -16.97 -3.68 11.71
C GLY A 590 -16.16 -3.07 12.85
N LEU A 591 -16.76 -2.09 13.53
CA LEU A 591 -16.14 -1.32 14.61
C LEU A 591 -15.48 -2.19 15.69
N PHE A 592 -16.17 -3.23 16.16
CA PHE A 592 -15.67 -4.12 17.21
C PHE A 592 -14.42 -4.92 16.78
N HIS A 593 -14.41 -5.41 15.54
CA HIS A 593 -13.26 -6.14 14.99
C HIS A 593 -12.07 -5.21 14.82
N GLN A 594 -12.30 -4.00 14.29
CA GLN A 594 -11.25 -2.98 14.19
C GLN A 594 -10.71 -2.59 15.57
N TYR A 595 -11.58 -2.36 16.56
CA TYR A 595 -11.19 -2.07 17.95
C TYR A 595 -10.25 -3.13 18.49
N LYS A 596 -10.55 -4.42 18.32
CA LYS A 596 -9.67 -5.52 18.75
C LYS A 596 -8.29 -5.46 18.09
N TYR A 597 -8.23 -5.13 16.80
CA TYR A 597 -6.95 -5.00 16.08
C TYR A 597 -6.15 -3.78 16.52
N PHE A 598 -6.82 -2.63 16.70
CA PHE A 598 -6.19 -1.43 17.24
C PHE A 598 -5.70 -1.66 18.66
N LEU A 599 -6.50 -2.30 19.52
CA LEU A 599 -6.13 -2.62 20.90
C LEU A 599 -4.87 -3.48 20.97
N GLY A 600 -4.78 -4.52 20.13
CA GLY A 600 -3.58 -5.36 20.03
C GLY A 600 -2.36 -4.59 19.52
N ARG A 601 -2.54 -3.65 18.59
CA ARG A 601 -1.46 -2.78 18.08
C ARG A 601 -0.96 -1.81 19.14
N VAL A 602 -1.87 -1.05 19.74
CA VAL A 602 -1.54 -0.04 20.76
C VAL A 602 -0.92 -0.71 21.99
N GLY A 603 -1.44 -1.87 22.41
CA GLY A 603 -0.83 -2.66 23.47
C GLY A 603 0.62 -3.04 23.17
N LYS A 604 0.92 -3.50 21.94
CA LYS A 604 2.31 -3.78 21.52
C LYS A 604 3.19 -2.54 21.51
N GLN A 605 2.69 -1.41 21.01
CA GLN A 605 3.42 -0.14 20.99
C GLN A 605 3.78 0.27 22.42
N ARG A 606 2.83 0.19 23.35
CA ARG A 606 3.06 0.51 24.77
C ARG A 606 4.04 -0.43 25.44
N LEU A 607 4.01 -1.73 25.15
CA LEU A 607 5.01 -2.68 25.66
C LEU A 607 6.42 -2.37 25.16
N ARG A 608 6.58 -1.93 23.90
CA ARG A 608 7.88 -1.52 23.33
C ARG A 608 8.36 -0.16 23.82
N GLU A 609 7.45 0.65 24.35
CA GLU A 609 7.72 1.95 24.99
C GLU A 609 7.83 1.85 26.53
N SER A 610 8.00 0.64 27.08
CA SER A 610 8.07 0.39 28.52
C SER A 610 9.08 1.29 29.25
N LYS A 611 10.19 1.67 28.60
CA LYS A 611 11.19 2.61 29.13
C LYS A 611 10.58 3.96 29.52
N MET A 612 9.77 4.55 28.65
CA MET A 612 9.11 5.84 28.93
C MET A 612 8.09 5.71 30.06
N GLN A 613 7.38 4.59 30.14
CA GLN A 613 6.42 4.33 31.22
C GLN A 613 7.11 4.17 32.57
N VAL A 614 8.25 3.48 32.64
CA VAL A 614 9.02 3.33 33.88
C VAL A 614 9.55 4.68 34.37
N ILE A 615 10.00 5.55 33.46
CA ILE A 615 10.43 6.91 33.82
C ILE A 615 9.26 7.69 34.45
N ASP A 616 8.06 7.63 33.87
CA ASP A 616 6.88 8.29 34.45
C ASP A 616 6.56 7.76 35.85
N TYR A 617 6.62 6.44 36.05
CA TYR A 617 6.38 5.83 37.37
C TYR A 617 7.46 6.22 38.38
N LEU A 618 8.73 6.30 37.96
CA LEU A 618 9.83 6.71 38.82
C LEU A 618 9.70 8.18 39.26
N ILE A 619 9.36 9.08 38.34
CA ILE A 619 9.14 10.49 38.65
C ILE A 619 7.96 10.62 39.63
N LEU A 620 6.89 9.85 39.42
CA LEU A 620 5.71 9.89 40.30
C LEU A 620 6.01 9.33 41.69
N LEU A 621 6.83 8.28 41.78
CA LEU A 621 7.32 7.71 43.03
C LEU A 621 8.19 8.72 43.80
N LEU A 622 9.10 9.41 43.10
CA LEU A 622 9.93 10.46 43.68
C LEU A 622 9.10 11.66 44.14
N ALA A 623 8.11 12.08 43.36
CA ALA A 623 7.17 13.13 43.76
C ALA A 623 6.36 12.75 45.02
N GLY A 624 5.92 11.49 45.12
CA GLY A 624 5.25 10.96 46.31
C GLY A 624 6.16 10.97 47.54
N ALA A 625 7.45 10.62 47.38
CA ALA A 625 8.42 10.67 48.46
C ALA A 625 8.71 12.10 48.92
N CYS A 626 9.03 13.01 47.99
CA CYS A 626 9.31 14.41 48.31
C CYS A 626 8.11 15.08 49.00
N LEU A 627 6.92 14.97 48.44
CA LEU A 627 5.72 15.57 49.03
C LEU A 627 5.33 14.88 50.34
N GLY A 628 5.49 13.55 50.46
CA GLY A 628 5.24 12.85 51.71
C GLY A 628 6.16 13.31 52.86
N THR A 629 7.42 13.65 52.57
CA THR A 629 8.35 14.21 53.57
C THR A 629 8.06 15.66 53.94
N LEU A 630 7.63 16.47 52.97
CA LEU A 630 7.34 17.90 53.15
C LEU A 630 5.99 18.13 53.82
N ALA A 631 5.01 17.27 53.55
CA ALA A 631 3.63 17.45 53.95
C ALA A 631 3.27 16.79 55.28
N LYS A 632 4.19 16.76 56.26
CA LYS A 632 3.92 16.20 57.59
C LYS A 632 2.61 16.75 58.13
N VAL A 633 1.61 15.87 58.27
CA VAL A 633 0.28 16.26 58.75
C VAL A 633 0.40 16.78 60.18
N SER A 634 0.25 18.10 60.36
CA SER A 634 -0.04 18.67 61.67
C SER A 634 -1.54 18.57 61.94
N ASP A 635 -1.90 18.22 63.18
CA ASP A 635 -3.29 17.94 63.57
C ASP A 635 -4.23 19.15 63.40
N GLU A 636 -3.70 20.37 63.31
CA GLU A 636 -4.50 21.61 63.22
C GLU A 636 -5.06 21.89 61.82
N THR A 637 -4.46 21.34 60.75
CA THR A 637 -4.82 21.70 59.36
C THR A 637 -5.39 20.56 58.53
N PHE A 638 -5.67 19.40 59.15
CA PHE A 638 -6.15 18.18 58.47
C PHE A 638 -5.36 17.79 57.20
N GLY A 639 -4.10 18.25 57.08
CA GLY A 639 -3.25 18.02 55.91
C GLY A 639 -3.66 18.75 54.62
N VAL A 640 -4.52 19.78 54.67
CA VAL A 640 -5.04 20.51 53.49
C VAL A 640 -3.93 21.00 52.55
N GLN A 641 -2.84 21.56 53.10
CA GLN A 641 -1.70 22.03 52.31
C GLN A 641 -0.99 20.88 51.59
N GLY A 642 -0.82 19.73 52.26
CA GLY A 642 -0.26 18.52 51.68
C GLY A 642 -1.07 17.96 50.51
N TYR A 643 -2.38 17.90 50.66
CA TYR A 643 -3.29 17.46 49.59
C TYR A 643 -3.37 18.47 48.43
N THR A 644 -3.22 19.77 48.71
CA THR A 644 -3.14 20.80 47.66
C THR A 644 -1.92 20.59 46.76
N TYR A 645 -0.75 20.36 47.35
CA TYR A 645 0.46 20.04 46.58
C TYR A 645 0.36 18.70 45.85
N THR A 646 -0.30 17.72 46.45
CA THR A 646 -0.61 16.42 45.83
C THR A 646 -1.44 16.60 44.57
N ILE A 647 -2.53 17.39 44.63
CA ILE A 647 -3.41 17.65 43.49
C ILE A 647 -2.62 18.31 42.35
N ILE A 648 -1.78 19.30 42.65
CA ILE A 648 -0.96 20.00 41.65
C ILE A 648 0.04 19.04 41.01
N ALA A 649 0.84 18.33 41.81
CA ALA A 649 1.92 17.47 41.32
C ALA A 649 1.38 16.27 40.52
N VAL A 650 0.38 15.56 41.04
CA VAL A 650 -0.21 14.41 40.33
C VAL A 650 -0.92 14.87 39.06
N SER A 651 -1.63 16.01 39.09
CA SER A 651 -2.24 16.56 37.88
C SER A 651 -1.20 16.88 36.81
N LEU A 652 -0.13 17.60 37.15
CA LEU A 652 0.93 17.95 36.22
C LEU A 652 1.59 16.73 35.57
N LEU A 653 2.06 15.80 36.40
CA LEU A 653 2.78 14.61 35.94
C LEU A 653 1.89 13.70 35.10
N CYS A 654 0.61 13.51 35.50
CA CYS A 654 -0.31 12.69 34.74
C CYS A 654 -0.73 13.34 33.41
N LYS A 655 -0.91 14.67 33.36
CA LYS A 655 -1.24 15.40 32.13
C LYS A 655 -0.15 15.30 31.08
N ILE A 656 1.10 15.57 31.45
CA ILE A 656 2.24 15.52 30.53
C ILE A 656 2.36 14.12 29.93
N ALA A 657 2.20 13.09 30.77
CA ALA A 657 2.23 11.71 30.31
C ALA A 657 1.06 11.37 29.36
N ALA A 658 -0.16 11.80 29.68
CA ALA A 658 -1.36 11.54 28.87
C ALA A 658 -1.38 12.32 27.54
N LEU A 659 -0.77 13.50 27.49
CA LEU A 659 -0.69 14.32 26.29
C LEU A 659 0.05 13.61 25.15
N ARG A 660 1.11 12.86 25.49
CA ARG A 660 1.90 12.08 24.54
C ARG A 660 1.09 10.98 23.83
N SER A 661 0.00 10.49 24.45
CA SER A 661 -0.81 9.40 23.90
C SER A 661 -1.41 9.72 22.53
N PHE A 662 -1.87 10.96 22.29
CA PHE A 662 -2.53 11.34 21.03
C PHE A 662 -1.72 12.31 20.17
N SER A 663 -0.79 13.06 20.76
CA SER A 663 -0.03 14.09 20.03
C SER A 663 0.97 13.52 19.00
N LEU A 664 1.62 12.40 19.32
CA LEU A 664 2.68 11.82 18.48
C LEU A 664 2.15 11.11 17.22
N ASP A 665 0.94 10.55 17.29
CA ASP A 665 0.37 9.71 16.23
C ASP A 665 -0.62 10.45 15.30
N LYS A 666 -0.76 11.77 15.42
CA LYS A 666 -1.77 12.54 14.66
C LYS A 666 -1.69 12.32 13.15
N LEU A 667 -0.48 12.38 12.60
CA LEU A 667 -0.26 12.20 11.15
C LEU A 667 -0.71 10.81 10.69
N ILE A 668 -0.39 9.79 11.47
CA ILE A 668 -0.76 8.42 11.16
C ILE A 668 -2.27 8.21 11.29
N TYR A 669 -2.89 8.80 12.31
CA TYR A 669 -4.34 8.80 12.48
C TYR A 669 -5.05 9.40 11.25
N TRP A 670 -4.65 10.60 10.81
CA TRP A 670 -5.26 11.24 9.64
C TRP A 670 -5.10 10.40 8.38
N ARG A 671 -3.93 9.79 8.19
CA ARG A 671 -3.68 8.85 7.09
C ARG A 671 -4.62 7.65 7.15
N GLU A 672 -4.67 6.94 8.28
CA GLU A 672 -5.48 5.72 8.47
C GLU A 672 -6.97 6.02 8.32
N ASN A 673 -7.43 7.14 8.88
CA ASN A 673 -8.80 7.62 8.72
C ASN A 673 -9.08 7.96 7.25
N SER A 674 -8.17 8.62 6.52
CA SER A 674 -8.32 8.89 5.09
C SER A 674 -8.38 7.62 4.22
N SER A 675 -7.88 6.50 4.75
CA SER A 675 -7.89 5.17 4.11
C SER A 675 -9.13 4.33 4.44
N GLY A 676 -10.02 4.84 5.31
CA GLY A 676 -11.32 4.23 5.61
C GLY A 676 -11.38 3.45 6.92
N MET A 677 -10.37 3.59 7.79
CA MET A 677 -10.39 2.99 9.14
C MET A 677 -11.22 3.84 10.10
N SER A 678 -11.81 3.21 11.12
CA SER A 678 -12.71 3.88 12.07
C SER A 678 -11.97 4.73 13.11
N SER A 679 -12.39 5.99 13.25
CA SER A 679 -11.91 6.91 14.28
C SER A 679 -12.34 6.49 15.70
N LEU A 680 -13.58 6.02 15.86
CA LEU A 680 -14.10 5.55 17.16
C LEU A 680 -13.33 4.33 17.66
N ALA A 681 -13.05 3.36 16.78
CA ALA A 681 -12.28 2.17 17.15
C ALA A 681 -10.85 2.54 17.59
N TYR A 682 -10.23 3.52 16.92
CA TYR A 682 -8.93 4.06 17.30
C TYR A 682 -8.98 4.72 18.69
N PHE A 683 -9.92 5.64 18.92
CA PHE A 683 -10.06 6.34 20.19
C PHE A 683 -10.28 5.39 21.36
N LEU A 684 -11.29 4.50 21.26
CA LEU A 684 -11.62 3.53 22.31
C LEU A 684 -10.44 2.60 22.63
N SER A 685 -9.70 2.16 21.61
CA SER A 685 -8.56 1.27 21.82
C SER A 685 -7.41 1.94 22.58
N LYS A 686 -7.13 3.21 22.28
CA LYS A 686 -6.11 3.98 23.00
C LYS A 686 -6.54 4.27 24.42
N ASP A 687 -7.78 4.69 24.60
CA ASP A 687 -8.37 4.95 25.91
C ASP A 687 -8.33 3.70 26.81
N THR A 688 -8.71 2.52 26.27
CA THR A 688 -8.63 1.25 27.01
C THR A 688 -7.22 0.94 27.52
N ILE A 689 -6.20 1.12 26.68
CA ILE A 689 -4.79 0.86 27.06
C ILE A 689 -4.29 1.89 28.07
N ASP A 690 -4.68 3.16 27.90
CA ASP A 690 -4.31 4.20 28.85
C ASP A 690 -5.05 4.09 30.18
N HIS A 691 -6.22 3.46 30.22
CA HIS A 691 -6.96 3.21 31.45
C HIS A 691 -6.15 2.36 32.44
N PHE A 692 -5.38 1.37 31.95
CA PHE A 692 -4.45 0.61 32.79
C PHE A 692 -3.43 1.51 33.50
N ASN A 693 -2.86 2.48 32.76
CA ASN A 693 -1.91 3.43 33.35
C ASN A 693 -2.63 4.41 34.31
N THR A 694 -3.86 4.78 34.02
CA THR A 694 -4.72 5.63 34.86
C THR A 694 -5.01 4.98 36.20
N VAL A 695 -5.13 3.65 36.25
CA VAL A 695 -5.31 2.86 37.48
C VAL A 695 -4.01 2.69 38.27
N ILE A 696 -2.88 2.49 37.59
CA ILE A 696 -1.58 2.22 38.21
C ILE A 696 -0.93 3.50 38.77
N LYS A 697 -1.01 4.63 38.06
CA LYS A 697 -0.36 5.89 38.48
C LYS A 697 -0.77 6.35 39.89
N PRO A 698 -2.07 6.45 40.24
CA PRO A 698 -2.49 6.78 41.60
C PRO A 698 -1.89 5.84 42.66
N LEU A 699 -1.85 4.54 42.36
CA LEU A 699 -1.32 3.53 43.28
C LEU A 699 0.18 3.75 43.53
N VAL A 700 0.97 3.98 42.49
CA VAL A 700 2.41 4.26 42.59
C VAL A 700 2.67 5.50 43.46
N TYR A 701 1.96 6.60 43.19
CA TYR A 701 2.10 7.83 43.97
C TYR A 701 1.75 7.61 45.45
N LEU A 702 0.56 7.04 45.70
CA LEU A 702 0.02 6.89 47.04
C LEU A 702 0.89 5.96 47.90
N SER A 703 1.49 4.95 47.28
CA SER A 703 2.38 3.99 47.95
C SER A 703 3.61 4.65 48.61
N MET A 704 4.15 5.72 48.03
CA MET A 704 5.25 6.48 48.62
C MET A 704 4.76 7.60 49.52
N PHE A 705 3.66 8.27 49.16
CA PHE A 705 3.11 9.32 49.99
C PHE A 705 2.71 8.82 51.39
N TYR A 706 2.04 7.66 51.47
CA TYR A 706 1.65 7.05 52.75
C TYR A 706 2.84 6.61 53.60
N PHE A 707 3.94 6.20 52.96
CA PHE A 707 5.14 5.74 53.67
C PHE A 707 5.78 6.85 54.50
N PHE A 708 5.85 8.07 53.95
CA PHE A 708 6.49 9.19 54.63
C PHE A 708 5.53 10.03 55.47
N ASN A 709 4.25 10.12 55.09
CA ASN A 709 3.30 11.03 55.74
C ASN A 709 2.35 10.34 56.74
N ASN A 710 2.10 9.02 56.57
CA ASN A 710 1.16 8.21 57.37
C ASN A 710 -0.17 8.94 57.71
N PRO A 711 -0.98 9.33 56.70
CA PRO A 711 -2.21 10.07 56.93
C PRO A 711 -3.27 9.21 57.66
N ARG A 712 -4.20 9.87 58.36
CA ARG A 712 -5.27 9.22 59.15
C ARG A 712 -6.29 8.46 58.30
N SER A 713 -6.49 8.87 57.05
CA SER A 713 -7.46 8.29 56.11
C SER A 713 -7.01 6.93 55.58
N SER A 714 -7.98 6.07 55.25
CA SER A 714 -7.69 4.76 54.67
C SER A 714 -7.03 4.89 53.29
N PHE A 715 -6.11 3.97 52.97
CA PHE A 715 -5.45 3.95 51.66
C PHE A 715 -6.46 3.83 50.50
N THR A 716 -7.54 3.08 50.71
CA THR A 716 -8.57 2.85 49.68
C THR A 716 -9.37 4.11 49.38
N ASP A 717 -9.74 4.90 50.39
CA ASP A 717 -10.53 6.13 50.18
C ASP A 717 -9.71 7.17 49.40
N ASN A 718 -8.47 7.40 49.80
CA ASN A 718 -7.57 8.30 49.06
C ASN A 718 -7.20 7.77 47.67
N TYR A 719 -7.13 6.45 47.48
CA TYR A 719 -6.95 5.85 46.16
C TYR A 719 -8.13 6.15 45.23
N ILE A 720 -9.37 6.03 45.70
CA ILE A 720 -10.57 6.32 44.91
C ILE A 720 -10.61 7.80 44.52
N VAL A 721 -10.32 8.71 45.46
CA VAL A 721 -10.26 10.16 45.16
C VAL A 721 -9.19 10.46 44.12
N LEU A 722 -7.99 9.88 44.27
CA LEU A 722 -6.88 10.11 43.35
C LEU A 722 -7.13 9.47 41.97
N LEU A 723 -7.81 8.32 41.91
CA LEU A 723 -8.24 7.68 40.66
C LEU A 723 -9.21 8.58 39.88
N CYS A 724 -10.22 9.13 40.55
CA CYS A 724 -11.18 10.05 39.93
C CYS A 724 -10.48 11.34 39.45
N LEU A 725 -9.55 11.87 40.25
CA LEU A 725 -8.74 13.03 39.86
C LEU A 725 -7.94 12.75 38.60
N VAL A 726 -7.19 11.64 38.56
CA VAL A 726 -6.34 11.28 37.42
C VAL A 726 -7.19 11.04 36.18
N TYR A 727 -8.36 10.40 36.29
CA TYR A 727 -9.28 10.21 35.16
C TYR A 727 -9.75 11.54 34.52
N CYS A 728 -10.22 12.49 35.34
CA CYS A 728 -10.61 13.83 34.85
C CYS A 728 -9.43 14.55 34.18
N VAL A 729 -8.26 14.47 34.82
CA VAL A 729 -7.02 15.07 34.33
C VAL A 729 -6.60 14.48 32.97
N THR A 730 -6.67 13.16 32.80
CA THR A 730 -6.34 12.49 31.55
C THR A 730 -7.30 12.86 30.42
N GLY A 731 -8.61 12.99 30.71
CA GLY A 731 -9.61 13.43 29.73
C GLY A 731 -9.34 14.84 29.19
N ILE A 732 -9.01 15.79 30.08
CA ILE A 732 -8.63 17.16 29.67
C ILE A 732 -7.35 17.14 28.83
N ALA A 733 -6.36 16.33 29.20
CA ALA A 733 -5.13 16.19 28.43
C ALA A 733 -5.40 15.63 27.03
N TYR A 734 -6.35 14.71 26.86
CA TYR A 734 -6.77 14.22 25.54
C TYR A 734 -7.43 15.31 24.71
N ALA A 735 -8.31 16.12 25.30
CA ALA A 735 -8.91 17.25 24.60
C ALA A 735 -7.84 18.22 24.06
N PHE A 736 -6.86 18.58 24.89
CA PHE A 736 -5.73 19.42 24.44
C PHE A 736 -4.86 18.73 23.40
N ALA A 737 -4.57 17.43 23.58
CA ALA A 737 -3.79 16.67 22.62
C ALA A 737 -4.50 16.60 21.26
N ILE A 738 -5.83 16.57 21.19
CA ILE A 738 -6.58 16.51 19.94
C ILE A 738 -6.67 17.90 19.28
N LEU A 739 -7.09 18.92 20.05
CA LEU A 739 -7.41 20.25 19.53
C LEU A 739 -6.18 21.12 19.20
N LEU A 740 -5.11 20.99 19.98
CA LEU A 740 -3.94 21.87 19.90
C LEU A 740 -2.72 21.16 19.31
N GLU A 741 -1.78 21.94 18.77
CA GLU A 741 -0.45 21.44 18.40
C GLU A 741 0.36 21.03 19.65
N PRO A 742 1.35 20.12 19.55
CA PRO A 742 2.06 19.57 20.70
C PRO A 742 2.68 20.62 21.63
N GLY A 743 3.25 21.70 21.08
CA GLY A 743 3.87 22.78 21.85
C GLY A 743 2.87 23.55 22.73
N PRO A 744 1.85 24.19 22.14
CA PRO A 744 0.79 24.85 22.91
C PRO A 744 0.07 23.91 23.88
N ALA A 745 -0.20 22.66 23.47
CA ALA A 745 -0.89 21.69 24.32
C ALA A 745 -0.08 21.37 25.60
N GLN A 746 1.24 21.28 25.50
CA GLN A 746 2.12 21.06 26.66
C GLN A 746 2.08 22.24 27.64
N LEU A 747 2.12 23.47 27.13
CA LEU A 747 2.05 24.69 27.94
C LEU A 747 0.72 24.76 28.73
N TRP A 748 -0.42 24.50 28.06
CA TRP A 748 -1.73 24.47 28.71
C TRP A 748 -1.88 23.32 29.71
N SER A 749 -1.28 22.16 29.43
CA SER A 749 -1.24 21.03 30.38
C SER A 749 -0.54 21.38 31.69
N VAL A 750 0.45 22.27 31.65
CA VAL A 750 1.22 22.70 32.83
C VAL A 750 0.54 23.85 33.57
N LEU A 751 0.08 24.86 32.83
CA LEU A 751 -0.52 26.07 33.39
C LEU A 751 -1.85 25.77 34.09
N LEU A 752 -2.70 24.97 33.46
CA LEU A 752 -4.10 24.79 33.88
C LEU A 752 -4.24 24.16 35.28
N PRO A 753 -3.54 23.07 35.66
CA PRO A 753 -3.58 22.56 37.03
C PRO A 753 -3.22 23.60 38.10
N VAL A 754 -2.19 24.42 37.86
CA VAL A 754 -1.72 25.41 38.82
C VAL A 754 -2.77 26.52 38.99
N VAL A 755 -3.25 27.08 37.88
CA VAL A 755 -4.26 28.15 37.90
C VAL A 755 -5.58 27.66 38.53
N LEU A 756 -6.07 26.47 38.15
CA LEU A 756 -7.31 25.94 38.71
C LEU A 756 -7.19 25.62 40.20
N THR A 757 -6.01 25.23 40.69
CA THR A 757 -5.81 24.97 42.12
C THR A 757 -5.75 26.28 42.91
N LEU A 758 -5.09 27.32 42.38
CA LEU A 758 -5.09 28.65 43.00
C LEU A 758 -6.51 29.23 43.10
N LEU A 759 -7.29 29.11 42.02
CA LEU A 759 -8.70 29.52 42.01
C LEU A 759 -9.57 28.69 42.98
N ALA A 760 -9.24 27.41 43.18
CA ALA A 760 -9.95 26.58 44.14
C ALA A 760 -9.68 26.99 45.60
N THR A 761 -8.50 27.53 45.88
CA THR A 761 -8.11 28.00 47.22
C THR A 761 -8.58 29.43 47.55
N GLN A 762 -8.86 30.26 46.55
CA GLN A 762 -9.38 31.62 46.78
C GLN A 762 -10.91 31.65 46.86
N GLN A 763 -11.45 32.31 47.90
CA GLN A 763 -12.90 32.38 48.17
C GLN A 763 -13.53 33.76 47.89
N GLU A 764 -12.79 34.73 47.37
CA GLU A 764 -13.26 36.10 47.22
C GLU A 764 -13.95 36.34 45.86
N GLY A 765 -15.26 36.60 45.89
CA GLY A 765 -16.07 37.01 44.73
C GLY A 765 -17.08 35.96 44.23
N ARG A 766 -18.28 36.43 43.80
CA ARG A 766 -19.37 35.57 43.30
C ARG A 766 -19.00 34.82 42.01
N ILE A 767 -18.28 35.48 41.10
CA ILE A 767 -17.84 34.90 39.82
C ILE A 767 -16.78 33.82 40.06
N VAL A 768 -15.80 34.10 40.93
CA VAL A 768 -14.76 33.15 41.33
C VAL A 768 -15.38 31.92 41.99
N LYS A 769 -16.39 32.10 42.84
CA LYS A 769 -17.13 30.98 43.46
C LYS A 769 -17.86 30.11 42.43
N GLY A 770 -18.44 30.72 41.38
CA GLY A 770 -19.06 30.02 40.26
C GLY A 770 -18.06 29.20 39.45
N ILE A 771 -16.91 29.79 39.11
CA ILE A 771 -15.82 29.11 38.37
C ILE A 771 -15.21 28.00 39.22
N ALA A 772 -14.94 28.26 40.51
CA ALA A 772 -14.37 27.29 41.44
C ALA A 772 -15.26 26.05 41.62
N ASN A 773 -16.59 26.17 41.50
CA ASN A 773 -17.51 25.03 41.53
C ASN A 773 -17.37 24.11 40.30
N LEU A 774 -16.85 24.60 39.18
CA LEU A 774 -16.59 23.82 37.97
C LEU A 774 -15.18 23.20 37.98
N CYS A 775 -14.30 23.65 38.88
CA CYS A 775 -12.90 23.24 38.95
C CYS A 775 -12.72 21.88 39.65
N TYR A 776 -12.11 20.91 38.97
CA TYR A 776 -11.79 19.60 39.55
C TYR A 776 -10.88 19.65 40.82
N PRO A 777 -9.93 20.60 41.00
CA PRO A 777 -9.12 20.66 42.21
C PRO A 777 -9.93 20.92 43.49
N LYS A 778 -11.04 21.68 43.39
CA LYS A 778 -11.90 21.99 44.54
C LYS A 778 -12.59 20.72 45.07
N TRP A 779 -13.21 19.96 44.17
CA TRP A 779 -13.88 18.71 44.50
C TRP A 779 -12.91 17.66 45.04
N ALA A 780 -11.72 17.55 44.43
CA ALA A 780 -10.68 16.65 44.90
C ALA A 780 -10.19 17.05 46.31
N LEU A 781 -9.96 18.34 46.57
CA LEU A 781 -9.51 18.82 47.88
C LEU A 781 -10.58 18.57 48.97
N GLN A 782 -11.85 18.86 48.68
CA GLN A 782 -12.95 18.56 49.60
C GLN A 782 -13.06 17.06 49.90
N ALA A 783 -12.94 16.21 48.88
CA ALA A 783 -12.98 14.76 49.05
C ALA A 783 -11.80 14.24 49.89
N PHE A 784 -10.59 14.77 49.70
CA PHE A 784 -9.44 14.44 50.56
C PHE A 784 -9.65 14.88 52.01
N VAL A 785 -10.20 16.08 52.24
CA VAL A 785 -10.45 16.57 53.60
C VAL A 785 -11.53 15.73 54.30
N ILE A 786 -12.62 15.43 53.62
CA ILE A 786 -13.72 14.59 54.15
C ILE A 786 -13.19 13.18 54.47
N SER A 787 -12.42 12.57 53.56
CA SER A 787 -11.77 11.27 53.75
C SER A 787 -10.86 11.24 55.00
N ASN A 788 -10.21 12.35 55.34
CA ASN A 788 -9.40 12.45 56.55
C ASN A 788 -10.21 12.81 57.81
N ALA A 789 -11.43 13.31 57.66
CA ALA A 789 -12.27 13.77 58.76
C ALA A 789 -13.16 12.66 59.35
N GLU A 790 -13.58 11.66 58.57
CA GLU A 790 -14.52 10.61 59.01
C GLU A 790 -13.94 9.18 58.96
N ARG A 791 -14.17 8.41 60.04
CA ARG A 791 -14.30 6.94 59.95
C ARG A 791 -15.78 6.65 59.64
N PHE A 792 -16.23 6.51 58.38
CA PHE A 792 -17.46 5.74 58.01
C PHE A 792 -17.67 5.66 56.47
N GLU A 793 -18.53 4.72 56.06
CA GLU A 793 -18.57 4.00 54.77
C GLU A 793 -18.93 4.78 53.48
N ILE A 794 -18.17 4.48 52.41
CA ILE A 794 -18.56 4.25 51.00
C ILE A 794 -19.81 4.99 50.46
N THR A 795 -19.88 6.32 50.61
CA THR A 795 -20.93 7.15 49.96
C THR A 795 -20.32 8.29 49.11
N ILE A 796 -19.14 8.04 48.49
CA ILE A 796 -18.41 9.08 47.72
C ILE A 796 -18.73 9.03 46.21
N LEU A 797 -19.30 7.92 45.72
CA LEU A 797 -19.52 7.73 44.28
C LEU A 797 -20.62 8.63 43.69
N LEU A 798 -21.62 9.04 44.49
CA LEU A 798 -22.79 9.80 44.03
C LEU A 798 -22.51 11.30 43.78
N HIS A 799 -21.48 11.87 44.43
CA HIS A 799 -21.14 13.30 44.26
C HIS A 799 -20.18 13.58 43.10
N PHE A 800 -19.50 12.57 42.55
CA PHE A 800 -18.62 12.71 41.37
C PHE A 800 -19.36 12.60 40.02
N VAL A 801 -20.58 12.06 40.03
CA VAL A 801 -21.41 11.86 38.82
C VAL A 801 -21.68 13.16 38.03
N PRO A 802 -21.96 14.33 38.66
CA PRO A 802 -22.26 15.54 37.90
C PRO A 802 -21.07 16.06 37.07
N VAL A 803 -19.84 15.88 37.53
CA VAL A 803 -18.63 16.37 36.82
C VAL A 803 -18.28 15.47 35.65
N ILE A 804 -18.47 14.15 35.79
CA ILE A 804 -18.32 13.21 34.67
C ILE A 804 -19.38 13.50 33.61
N TYR A 805 -20.63 13.79 34.02
CA TYR A 805 -21.73 14.08 33.09
C TYR A 805 -21.59 15.44 32.36
N VAL A 806 -21.03 16.46 33.03
CA VAL A 806 -20.81 17.80 32.45
C VAL A 806 -19.59 17.87 31.53
N PHE A 807 -18.62 16.94 31.66
CA PHE A 807 -17.45 16.87 30.76
C PHE A 807 -17.52 15.76 29.70
N LEU A 808 -18.48 14.82 29.79
CA LEU A 808 -18.78 13.86 28.71
C LEU A 808 -19.81 14.37 27.68
N MET A 809 -20.52 15.46 27.97
CA MET A 809 -21.24 16.28 26.98
C MET A 809 -20.31 17.35 26.41
#